data_AF-A0A2M7E471-F1
#
_entry.id   AF-A0A2M7E471-F1
#
_cell.length_a   1.000
_cell.length_b   1.000
_cell.length_c   1.000
_cell.angle_alpha   90.00
_cell.angle_beta   90.00
_cell.angle_gamma   90.00
#
_symmetry.space_group_name_H-M   'P 1'
#
loop_
_entity.id
_entity.type
_entity.pdbx_description
1 polymer ?
#
loop_
_entity_poly.entity_id
_entity_poly.type
_entity_poly.pdbx_seq_one_letter_code
_entity_poly.pdbx_strand_id
1 'polypeptide(L)'
;MSYLQRFLNIFFKEYFSNCCIYINETKIKSNRINKKVHVFIMKKIILFLIISALMFVSSNSYSIHSISPFSNLYFCGSVYPTAYQNTVLFTLNEGIVSDFAKQTNQTIILTLPAGFEFNTAAGPTVTYTAARNITALTCVWTTTAITITITTGGTNKLDAIQFNNFWIRATAAGSGDLMRLSPSVGTFTIEGSVDIPGDGNPNPAESFGHLLAGLPMTYNWSSVAQYTTDSINRNCTYSTNPILEIQVNVTDIAGCAAIVSQFDFSTSGDAGYSQNPLTNITSASVYYTGQTQGFTTNSLFGTFNTPNGAFTITGSKQLSLGTGTYYFYLSYNVPNTANINERLDASMISFVIDGSTKLDMLTPNPAGTRKIIDANCPQPDLPNPPANLQTVTAGSLVIPMDNAHQNLFNGYPFNIKAYGLVNALLMNDIPVKWVIKSGKAKDGIDFSAIAARIYPSFVAAALQDFRASAFVIDSVWINKPFYTGGQTATQVITAFAQWKVAVYQLSNNEVVDIRYTLNARPKIAVFNNGGNQILQTTLLDSAKITNYVAISTGLFTGLADCYTFCSEAHWAGTIADTTITKSVRDFVDIGGNFLAQCKGIDTYENNQGTYHFHTTNGVTILNNVIANAYYNVDLAFNQFEGSVIANPGGSEQNWTLNGGTWIPSFYPTITSSTNIDNIFTGGAHLASPDSIGSNVFYLGGHSYLGNWTNILYINAIRTYLNAALVPAHRPT
;
A
#
# COMPACT_ATOMS: atom_id res chain seq x y z
N MET A 1 -16.82 43.43 23.85
CA MET A 1 -17.23 42.71 25.08
C MET A 1 -17.76 41.35 24.65
N SER A 2 -16.88 40.35 24.66
CA SER A 2 -16.97 39.17 23.79
C SER A 2 -17.83 38.05 24.38
N TYR A 3 -18.37 37.21 23.50
CA TYR A 3 -19.08 35.96 23.81
C TYR A 3 -18.35 35.09 24.86
N LEU A 4 -17.02 35.18 24.90
CA LEU A 4 -16.15 34.50 25.86
C LEU A 4 -16.47 34.86 27.33
N GLN A 5 -16.79 36.12 27.64
CA GLN A 5 -17.06 36.56 29.01
C GLN A 5 -18.47 36.17 29.50
N ARG A 6 -19.43 35.97 28.59
CA ARG A 6 -20.74 35.38 28.89
C ARG A 6 -20.65 33.86 29.05
N PHE A 7 -19.85 33.18 28.23
CA PHE A 7 -19.68 31.73 28.32
C PHE A 7 -18.92 31.32 29.59
N LEU A 8 -17.84 32.04 29.94
CA LEU A 8 -17.11 31.83 31.20
C LEU A 8 -18.00 32.05 32.43
N ASN A 9 -18.83 33.09 32.45
CA ASN A 9 -19.72 33.35 33.60
C ASN A 9 -20.82 32.29 33.75
N ILE A 10 -21.35 31.73 32.66
CA ILE A 10 -22.35 30.64 32.71
C ILE A 10 -21.67 29.34 33.16
N PHE A 11 -20.51 29.02 32.60
CA PHE A 11 -19.76 27.80 32.91
C PHE A 11 -19.29 27.76 34.37
N PHE A 12 -18.79 28.87 34.92
CA PHE A 12 -18.39 28.94 36.33
C PHE A 12 -19.58 28.90 37.32
N LYS A 13 -20.76 29.40 36.93
CA LYS A 13 -21.93 29.47 37.82
C LYS A 13 -22.67 28.13 37.94
N GLU A 14 -22.72 27.34 36.87
CA GLU A 14 -23.33 26.00 36.90
C GLU A 14 -22.41 24.94 37.53
N TYR A 15 -21.09 25.01 37.34
CA TYR A 15 -20.17 24.01 37.87
C TYR A 15 -19.96 24.10 39.40
N PHE A 16 -19.94 25.32 39.97
CA PHE A 16 -19.80 25.47 41.43
C PHE A 16 -21.05 25.05 42.20
N SER A 17 -22.25 25.22 41.62
CA SER A 17 -23.51 24.78 42.25
C SER A 17 -23.62 23.26 42.32
N ASN A 18 -23.11 22.53 41.32
CA ASN A 18 -23.16 21.06 41.30
C ASN A 18 -22.04 20.38 42.10
N CYS A 19 -20.94 21.09 42.38
CA CYS A 19 -19.84 20.56 43.22
C CYS A 19 -20.19 20.56 44.73
N CYS A 20 -21.09 21.44 45.17
CA CYS A 20 -21.56 21.47 46.56
C CYS A 20 -22.57 20.36 46.90
N ILE A 21 -23.18 19.72 45.91
CA ILE A 21 -24.19 18.66 46.12
C ILE A 21 -23.53 17.29 46.38
N TYR A 22 -22.31 17.05 45.88
CA TYR A 22 -21.66 15.74 45.98
C TYR A 22 -20.87 15.50 47.28
N ILE A 23 -20.73 16.50 48.16
CA ILE A 23 -20.00 16.37 49.43
C ILE A 23 -20.91 15.90 50.59
N ASN A 24 -22.24 15.87 50.41
CA ASN A 24 -23.17 15.58 51.52
C ASN A 24 -23.65 14.13 51.67
N GLU A 25 -23.28 13.19 50.78
CA GLU A 25 -23.83 11.81 50.82
C GLU A 25 -22.81 10.65 50.87
N THR A 26 -21.59 10.85 51.38
CA THR A 26 -20.73 9.70 51.72
C THR A 26 -20.14 9.81 53.12
N LYS A 27 -20.88 9.29 54.11
CA LYS A 27 -20.36 8.84 55.40
C LYS A 27 -19.40 7.67 55.18
N ILE A 28 -18.14 7.93 54.86
CA ILE A 28 -17.09 6.90 54.88
C ILE A 28 -16.02 7.29 55.91
N LYS A 29 -16.05 6.57 57.04
CA LYS A 29 -14.95 6.50 58.00
C LYS A 29 -13.75 5.86 57.29
N SER A 30 -12.74 6.64 56.90
CA SER A 30 -11.46 6.08 56.44
C SER A 30 -10.31 7.05 56.74
N ASN A 31 -9.19 6.46 57.17
CA ASN A 31 -7.99 7.06 57.77
C ASN A 31 -7.46 8.32 57.08
N ARG A 32 -6.79 9.19 57.86
CA ARG A 32 -6.08 10.42 57.43
C ARG A 32 -5.15 10.26 56.20
N ILE A 33 -4.77 9.03 55.86
CA ILE A 33 -3.97 8.69 54.67
C ILE A 33 -4.78 8.87 53.38
N ASN A 34 -6.09 8.62 53.38
CA ASN A 34 -6.92 8.66 52.17
C ASN A 34 -7.26 10.08 51.69
N LYS A 35 -7.33 11.07 52.59
CA LYS A 35 -7.55 12.49 52.21
C LYS A 35 -6.36 13.08 51.45
N LYS A 36 -5.12 12.73 51.82
CA LYS A 36 -3.92 13.20 51.10
C LYS A 36 -3.81 12.56 49.72
N VAL A 37 -4.17 11.27 49.59
CA VAL A 37 -4.20 10.57 48.29
C VAL A 37 -5.29 11.13 47.38
N HIS A 38 -6.50 11.39 47.90
CA HIS A 38 -7.57 12.01 47.11
C HIS A 38 -7.25 13.44 46.68
N VAL A 39 -6.65 14.27 47.55
CA VAL A 39 -6.21 15.63 47.19
C VAL A 39 -5.05 15.58 46.18
N PHE A 40 -4.16 14.59 46.28
CA PHE A 40 -3.06 14.41 45.33
C PHE A 40 -3.55 13.93 43.96
N ILE A 41 -4.50 12.99 43.93
CA ILE A 41 -5.15 12.52 42.70
C ILE A 41 -5.99 13.64 42.07
N MET A 42 -6.77 14.38 42.87
CA MET A 42 -7.60 15.48 42.36
C MET A 42 -6.75 16.64 41.86
N LYS A 43 -5.62 16.97 42.50
CA LYS A 43 -4.63 17.93 41.97
C LYS A 43 -4.00 17.44 40.67
N LYS A 44 -3.71 16.15 40.52
CA LYS A 44 -3.19 15.59 39.27
C LYS A 44 -4.24 15.56 38.16
N ILE A 45 -5.51 15.29 38.48
CA ILE A 45 -6.63 15.35 37.52
C ILE A 45 -6.88 16.79 37.08
N ILE A 46 -6.88 17.76 38.00
CA ILE A 46 -7.00 19.19 37.67
C ILE A 46 -5.79 19.66 36.86
N LEU A 47 -4.57 19.24 37.21
CA LEU A 47 -3.37 19.56 36.44
C LEU A 47 -3.40 18.90 35.05
N PHE A 48 -3.89 17.66 34.95
CA PHE A 48 -4.07 16.95 33.68
C PHE A 48 -5.17 17.58 32.82
N LEU A 49 -6.26 18.07 33.41
CA LEU A 49 -7.33 18.82 32.74
C LEU A 49 -6.89 20.22 32.33
N ILE A 50 -6.04 20.89 33.12
CA ILE A 50 -5.41 22.17 32.74
C ILE A 50 -4.41 21.94 31.61
N ILE A 51 -3.57 20.90 31.68
CA ILE A 51 -2.62 20.54 30.62
C ILE A 51 -3.36 20.11 29.35
N SER A 52 -4.44 19.33 29.44
CA SER A 52 -5.24 18.94 28.27
C SER A 52 -6.08 20.10 27.73
N ALA A 53 -6.54 21.04 28.56
CA ALA A 53 -7.13 22.29 28.10
C ALA A 53 -6.07 23.19 27.42
N LEU A 54 -4.84 23.27 27.94
CA LEU A 54 -3.72 23.97 27.30
C LEU A 54 -3.29 23.27 25.99
N MET A 55 -3.35 21.93 25.92
CA MET A 55 -3.09 21.18 24.69
C MET A 55 -4.23 21.29 23.66
N PHE A 56 -5.48 21.41 24.10
CA PHE A 56 -6.64 21.72 23.24
C PHE A 56 -6.61 23.16 22.73
N VAL A 57 -6.01 24.09 23.49
CA VAL A 57 -5.76 25.45 23.00
C VAL A 57 -4.64 25.48 21.95
N SER A 58 -3.65 24.58 22.03
CA SER A 58 -2.62 24.43 20.99
C SER A 58 -3.04 23.64 19.74
N SER A 59 -4.26 23.07 19.72
CA SER A 59 -4.80 22.36 18.55
C SER A 59 -6.00 23.07 17.91
N ASN A 60 -6.29 24.32 18.29
CA ASN A 60 -7.06 25.17 17.39
C ASN A 60 -6.15 25.48 16.22
N SER A 61 -6.49 24.95 15.05
CA SER A 61 -5.97 25.37 13.77
C SER A 61 -6.01 26.90 13.72
N TYR A 62 -4.87 27.55 13.97
CA TYR A 62 -4.66 28.88 13.40
C TYR A 62 -4.76 28.63 11.90
N SER A 63 -5.83 29.11 11.28
CA SER A 63 -5.88 29.16 9.83
C SER A 63 -4.76 30.09 9.44
N ILE A 64 -3.65 29.51 8.98
CA ILE A 64 -2.50 30.24 8.48
C ILE A 64 -2.96 30.94 7.20
N HIS A 65 -2.47 32.16 6.95
CA HIS A 65 -2.55 32.77 5.62
C HIS A 65 -2.13 31.73 4.56
N SER A 66 -2.73 31.79 3.38
CA SER A 66 -2.43 30.82 2.31
C SER A 66 -1.56 31.43 1.22
N ILE A 67 -0.55 30.69 0.81
CA ILE A 67 0.27 31.00 -0.36
C ILE A 67 -0.15 30.05 -1.49
N SER A 68 -0.52 30.60 -2.64
CA SER A 68 -0.60 29.83 -3.89
C SER A 68 0.71 30.04 -4.65
N PRO A 69 1.69 29.13 -4.54
CA PRO A 69 2.98 29.30 -5.20
C PRO A 69 2.85 29.22 -6.72
N PHE A 70 3.85 29.73 -7.45
CA PHE A 70 3.93 29.51 -8.89
C PHE A 70 4.40 28.07 -9.20
N SER A 71 4.06 27.56 -10.38
CA SER A 71 4.52 26.25 -10.85
C SER A 71 6.04 26.18 -10.92
N ASN A 72 6.64 25.10 -10.40
CA ASN A 72 8.10 24.91 -10.40
C ASN A 72 8.73 25.28 -11.75
N LEU A 73 9.75 26.13 -11.71
CA LEU A 73 10.49 26.55 -12.89
C LEU A 73 11.81 25.79 -13.01
N TYR A 74 12.05 25.22 -14.18
CA TYR A 74 13.24 24.46 -14.51
C TYR A 74 14.04 25.15 -15.61
N PHE A 75 15.30 25.48 -15.32
CA PHE A 75 16.25 26.10 -16.24
C PHE A 75 17.33 25.09 -16.63
N CYS A 76 17.02 24.30 -17.65
CA CYS A 76 17.81 23.14 -18.05
C CYS A 76 18.82 23.52 -19.13
N GLY A 77 20.10 23.60 -18.76
CA GLY A 77 21.17 23.95 -19.69
C GLY A 77 22.51 24.14 -19.01
N SER A 78 23.58 24.16 -19.81
CA SER A 78 24.96 24.41 -19.36
C SER A 78 25.42 25.86 -19.57
N VAL A 79 24.57 26.70 -20.16
CA VAL A 79 24.87 28.10 -20.50
C VAL A 79 24.02 29.03 -19.64
N TYR A 80 24.70 29.91 -18.90
CA TYR A 80 24.09 30.94 -18.07
C TYR A 80 24.62 32.33 -18.45
N PRO A 81 23.81 33.40 -18.31
CA PRO A 81 22.43 33.39 -17.84
C PRO A 81 21.45 32.84 -18.89
N THR A 82 20.37 32.20 -18.46
CA THR A 82 19.32 31.72 -19.37
C THR A 82 18.49 32.87 -19.93
N ALA A 83 17.64 32.58 -20.92
CA ALA A 83 16.58 33.52 -21.29
C ALA A 83 15.63 33.74 -20.11
N TYR A 84 15.04 34.94 -20.03
CA TYR A 84 13.95 35.22 -19.09
C TYR A 84 12.70 34.43 -19.50
N GLN A 85 12.01 33.82 -18.54
CA GLN A 85 10.71 33.16 -18.77
C GLN A 85 9.54 34.08 -18.41
N ASN A 86 8.46 34.05 -19.20
CA ASN A 86 7.48 35.13 -19.24
C ASN A 86 6.43 35.16 -18.11
N THR A 87 6.24 34.13 -17.30
CA THR A 87 5.12 34.19 -16.34
C THR A 87 5.37 33.35 -15.10
N VAL A 88 5.70 33.99 -13.97
CA VAL A 88 5.29 33.47 -12.66
C VAL A 88 4.10 34.27 -12.14
N LEU A 89 3.09 33.54 -11.67
CA LEU A 89 1.92 34.06 -10.97
C LEU A 89 1.81 33.32 -9.65
N PHE A 90 1.68 34.07 -8.56
CA PHE A 90 1.48 33.52 -7.23
C PHE A 90 0.64 34.49 -6.39
N THR A 91 0.04 33.98 -5.32
CA THR A 91 -0.84 34.78 -4.45
C THR A 91 -0.54 34.57 -2.99
N LEU A 92 -0.77 35.63 -2.21
CA LEU A 92 -0.77 35.61 -0.75
C LEU A 92 -2.17 36.03 -0.29
N ASN A 93 -2.87 35.15 0.41
CA ASN A 93 -4.26 35.37 0.83
C ASN A 93 -4.38 35.24 2.34
N GLU A 94 -5.24 36.05 2.93
CA GLU A 94 -5.72 35.78 4.29
C GLU A 94 -6.46 34.43 4.34
N GLY A 95 -6.20 33.63 5.38
CA GLY A 95 -7.01 32.46 5.73
C GLY A 95 -8.24 32.85 6.55
N ILE A 96 -8.12 33.87 7.39
CA ILE A 96 -9.22 34.55 8.10
C ILE A 96 -9.07 36.06 8.00
N VAL A 97 -10.16 36.80 8.22
CA VAL A 97 -10.25 38.27 8.00
C VAL A 97 -9.27 39.15 8.79
N SER A 98 -8.47 38.57 9.69
CA SER A 98 -7.56 39.29 10.58
C SER A 98 -6.10 38.85 10.44
N ASP A 99 -5.77 38.04 9.44
CA ASP A 99 -4.39 37.59 9.24
C ASP A 99 -3.48 38.73 8.82
N PHE A 100 -4.00 39.69 8.05
CA PHE A 100 -3.31 40.91 7.71
C PHE A 100 -3.61 41.97 8.76
N ALA A 101 -2.62 42.25 9.62
CA ALA A 101 -2.78 43.24 10.68
C ALA A 101 -3.11 44.62 10.10
N LYS A 102 -3.92 45.42 10.81
CA LYS A 102 -4.16 46.83 10.47
C LYS A 102 -2.87 47.64 10.66
N GLN A 103 -2.21 47.99 9.57
CA GLN A 103 -0.90 48.64 9.57
C GLN A 103 -0.78 49.62 8.39
N THR A 104 0.17 50.55 8.47
CA THR A 104 0.33 51.60 7.45
C THR A 104 1.78 51.65 6.97
N ASN A 105 1.97 51.62 5.66
CA ASN A 105 3.28 51.71 4.99
C ASN A 105 4.30 50.67 5.46
N GLN A 106 3.86 49.45 5.74
CA GLN A 106 4.74 48.35 6.12
C GLN A 106 5.19 47.58 4.89
N THR A 107 6.27 46.80 5.01
CA THR A 107 6.88 46.09 3.88
C THR A 107 6.75 44.58 3.97
N ILE A 108 6.60 43.91 2.83
CA ILE A 108 6.87 42.46 2.69
C ILE A 108 8.00 42.33 1.67
N ILE A 109 9.01 41.51 2.00
CA ILE A 109 10.16 41.27 1.13
C ILE A 109 10.22 39.79 0.77
N LEU A 110 10.26 39.50 -0.53
CA LEU A 110 10.45 38.18 -1.11
C LEU A 110 11.80 38.13 -1.80
N THR A 111 12.64 37.16 -1.50
CA THR A 111 14.02 37.06 -1.98
C THR A 111 14.20 35.80 -2.81
N LEU A 112 14.83 35.94 -3.98
CA LEU A 112 15.23 34.82 -4.81
C LEU A 112 16.40 34.07 -4.17
N PRO A 113 16.50 32.75 -4.40
CA PRO A 113 17.68 31.98 -4.02
C PRO A 113 18.88 32.41 -4.88
N ALA A 114 20.09 32.15 -4.39
CA ALA A 114 21.31 32.42 -5.15
C ALA A 114 21.30 31.67 -6.49
N GLY A 115 21.78 32.33 -7.55
CA GLY A 115 21.80 31.76 -8.91
C GLY A 115 20.57 32.10 -9.76
N PHE A 116 19.65 32.96 -9.28
CA PHE A 116 18.48 33.43 -10.03
C PHE A 116 18.33 34.95 -9.95
N GLU A 117 17.73 35.55 -10.97
CA GLU A 117 17.42 36.98 -10.96
C GLU A 117 16.11 37.35 -11.66
N PHE A 118 15.48 38.43 -11.19
CA PHE A 118 14.33 39.07 -11.81
C PHE A 118 14.73 40.03 -12.93
N ASN A 119 13.87 40.14 -13.95
CA ASN A 119 14.02 41.15 -14.99
C ASN A 119 13.62 42.55 -14.50
N THR A 120 14.58 43.44 -14.29
CA THR A 120 14.31 44.83 -13.87
C THR A 120 13.74 45.71 -14.99
N ALA A 121 13.78 45.26 -16.24
CA ALA A 121 13.19 45.95 -17.38
C ALA A 121 11.78 45.47 -17.74
N ALA A 122 11.31 44.37 -17.12
CA ALA A 122 9.92 43.92 -17.27
C ALA A 122 8.95 44.85 -16.53
N GLY A 123 7.67 44.83 -16.92
CA GLY A 123 6.59 45.52 -16.22
C GLY A 123 5.69 44.55 -15.44
N PRO A 124 6.17 43.88 -14.36
CA PRO A 124 5.32 43.08 -13.50
C PRO A 124 4.26 43.96 -12.82
N THR A 125 3.17 43.34 -12.39
CA THR A 125 2.12 44.01 -11.65
C THR A 125 1.83 43.26 -10.36
N VAL A 126 1.70 44.00 -9.26
CA VAL A 126 1.18 43.47 -8.00
C VAL A 126 -0.13 44.16 -7.71
N THR A 127 -1.19 43.37 -7.61
CA THR A 127 -2.55 43.85 -7.35
C THR A 127 -3.06 43.29 -6.04
N TYR A 128 -4.16 43.86 -5.57
CA TYR A 128 -4.90 43.33 -4.43
C TYR A 128 -6.39 43.33 -4.72
N THR A 129 -7.14 42.51 -4.00
CA THR A 129 -8.60 42.44 -4.14
C THR A 129 -9.24 43.77 -3.75
N ALA A 130 -9.86 44.45 -4.72
CA ALA A 130 -10.52 45.73 -4.50
C ALA A 130 -11.67 45.65 -3.47
N ALA A 131 -11.99 46.79 -2.84
CA ALA A 131 -13.07 46.95 -1.85
C ALA A 131 -12.96 46.08 -0.58
N ARG A 132 -11.74 45.63 -0.23
CA ARG A 132 -11.38 44.91 1.01
C ARG A 132 -10.68 45.84 2.01
N ASN A 133 -9.75 45.35 2.84
CA ASN A 133 -9.08 46.18 3.84
C ASN A 133 -7.74 46.74 3.36
N ILE A 134 -7.09 46.13 2.36
CA ILE A 134 -5.93 46.76 1.70
C ILE A 134 -6.39 48.05 1.01
N THR A 135 -5.83 49.19 1.40
CA THR A 135 -6.19 50.52 0.87
C THR A 135 -5.14 51.11 -0.04
N ALA A 136 -3.88 50.67 0.09
CA ALA A 136 -2.79 51.03 -0.79
C ALA A 136 -1.75 49.92 -0.84
N LEU A 137 -1.20 49.67 -2.04
CA LEU A 137 -0.09 48.76 -2.26
C LEU A 137 0.80 49.33 -3.36
N THR A 138 2.10 49.41 -3.10
CA THR A 138 3.12 49.69 -4.11
C THR A 138 4.13 48.55 -4.14
N CYS A 139 4.79 48.36 -5.28
CA CYS A 139 5.77 47.30 -5.48
C CYS A 139 7.03 47.87 -6.12
N VAL A 140 8.18 47.49 -5.56
CA VAL A 140 9.51 47.73 -6.12
C VAL A 140 10.20 46.37 -6.21
N TRP A 141 10.92 46.11 -7.29
CA TRP A 141 11.72 44.91 -7.43
C TRP A 141 13.13 45.25 -7.87
N THR A 142 14.07 44.45 -7.41
CA THR A 142 15.48 44.45 -7.80
C THR A 142 15.77 43.16 -8.54
N THR A 143 17.03 42.91 -8.90
CA THR A 143 17.41 41.62 -9.48
C THR A 143 17.18 40.44 -8.52
N THR A 144 17.22 40.65 -7.20
CA THR A 144 17.16 39.53 -6.23
C THR A 144 15.95 39.54 -5.31
N ALA A 145 15.19 40.64 -5.26
CA ALA A 145 14.09 40.76 -4.30
C ALA A 145 12.91 41.57 -4.84
N ILE A 146 11.71 41.20 -4.39
CA ILE A 146 10.47 41.96 -4.52
C ILE A 146 10.16 42.56 -3.15
N THR A 147 9.98 43.87 -3.10
CA THR A 147 9.55 44.60 -1.91
C THR A 147 8.21 45.26 -2.19
N ILE A 148 7.17 44.84 -1.48
CA ILE A 148 5.88 45.53 -1.52
C ILE A 148 5.72 46.40 -0.28
N THR A 149 5.17 47.59 -0.45
CA THR A 149 4.76 48.48 0.64
C THR A 149 3.25 48.51 0.68
N ILE A 150 2.67 48.13 1.81
CA ILE A 150 1.25 47.87 1.97
C ILE A 150 0.64 48.68 3.13
N THR A 151 -0.59 49.13 2.94
CA THR A 151 -1.44 49.73 3.98
C THR A 151 -2.77 49.00 4.04
N THR A 152 -3.16 48.59 5.24
CA THR A 152 -4.43 47.92 5.57
C THR A 152 -5.23 48.80 6.53
N GLY A 153 -6.44 49.17 6.14
CA GLY A 153 -7.32 50.06 6.91
C GLY A 153 -8.14 49.37 8.00
N GLY A 154 -8.23 48.04 7.95
CA GLY A 154 -9.08 47.21 8.83
C GLY A 154 -8.67 45.73 8.77
N THR A 155 -9.43 44.88 9.47
CA THR A 155 -9.19 43.43 9.65
C THR A 155 -10.51 42.65 9.64
N ASN A 156 -11.46 43.06 8.81
CA ASN A 156 -12.84 42.55 8.86
C ASN A 156 -13.35 42.02 7.53
N LYS A 157 -12.47 41.89 6.53
CA LYS A 157 -12.75 41.34 5.20
C LYS A 157 -11.54 40.56 4.73
N LEU A 158 -11.73 39.42 4.07
CA LEU A 158 -10.60 38.69 3.49
C LEU A 158 -9.91 39.50 2.40
N ASP A 159 -8.59 39.63 2.55
CA ASP A 159 -7.67 40.28 1.63
C ASP A 159 -6.84 39.25 0.86
N ALA A 160 -6.44 39.62 -0.36
CA ALA A 160 -5.53 38.83 -1.18
C ALA A 160 -4.65 39.74 -2.03
N ILE A 161 -3.39 39.35 -2.17
CA ILE A 161 -2.36 40.01 -2.98
C ILE A 161 -1.99 39.07 -4.12
N GLN A 162 -2.00 39.58 -5.35
CA GLN A 162 -1.65 38.82 -6.54
C GLN A 162 -0.41 39.40 -7.19
N PHE A 163 0.58 38.55 -7.43
CA PHE A 163 1.83 38.88 -8.11
C PHE A 163 1.77 38.33 -9.53
N ASN A 164 1.90 39.21 -10.53
CA ASN A 164 1.71 38.85 -11.93
C ASN A 164 2.88 39.35 -12.79
N ASN A 165 3.17 38.60 -13.86
CA ASN A 165 4.13 38.97 -14.91
C ASN A 165 5.56 39.23 -14.40
N PHE A 166 5.97 38.54 -13.32
CA PHE A 166 7.39 38.52 -12.96
C PHE A 166 8.14 37.56 -13.88
N TRP A 167 9.31 38.00 -14.33
CA TRP A 167 10.20 37.23 -15.18
C TRP A 167 11.44 36.85 -14.39
N ILE A 168 11.79 35.57 -14.39
CA ILE A 168 12.98 35.04 -13.73
C ILE A 168 13.87 34.37 -14.77
N ARG A 169 15.19 34.48 -14.58
CA ARG A 169 16.19 33.65 -15.28
C ARG A 169 17.20 33.08 -14.28
N ALA A 170 17.84 31.98 -14.64
CA ALA A 170 18.98 31.48 -13.88
C ALA A 170 20.29 32.12 -14.36
N THR A 171 21.15 32.48 -13.42
CA THR A 171 22.49 33.04 -13.64
C THR A 171 23.61 32.04 -13.32
N ALA A 172 23.28 30.95 -12.62
CA ALA A 172 24.15 29.81 -12.36
C ALA A 172 23.31 28.56 -12.09
N ALA A 173 23.94 27.38 -12.04
CA ALA A 173 23.31 26.19 -11.51
C ALA A 173 22.98 26.36 -10.01
N GLY A 174 21.84 25.85 -9.57
CA GLY A 174 21.35 26.04 -8.21
C GLY A 174 19.91 25.58 -8.05
N SER A 175 19.45 25.47 -6.81
CA SER A 175 18.08 25.12 -6.47
C SER A 175 17.65 25.91 -5.23
N GLY A 176 16.38 26.32 -5.20
CA GLY A 176 15.80 26.96 -4.04
C GLY A 176 14.44 27.57 -4.36
N ASP A 177 13.83 28.17 -3.36
CA ASP A 177 12.49 28.75 -3.49
C ASP A 177 12.57 30.28 -3.49
N LEU A 178 11.58 30.94 -4.11
CA LEU A 178 11.30 32.33 -3.80
C LEU A 178 10.72 32.39 -2.39
N MET A 179 11.43 33.03 -1.47
CA MET A 179 11.11 32.94 -0.04
C MET A 179 10.87 34.30 0.57
N ARG A 180 9.93 34.36 1.52
CA ARG A 180 9.97 35.36 2.59
C ARG A 180 10.82 34.76 3.70
N LEU A 181 12.03 35.30 3.95
CA LEU A 181 13.01 34.66 4.84
C LEU A 181 13.75 35.66 5.75
N SER A 182 13.86 35.31 7.05
CA SER A 182 14.63 36.06 8.04
C SER A 182 16.12 36.14 7.66
N PRO A 183 16.81 37.30 7.81
CA PRO A 183 16.37 38.51 8.51
C PRO A 183 15.63 39.54 7.65
N SER A 184 15.32 39.24 6.39
CA SER A 184 14.79 40.20 5.41
C SER A 184 13.37 39.85 4.95
N VAL A 185 12.43 39.74 5.89
CA VAL A 185 11.02 39.40 5.63
C VAL A 185 10.13 40.62 5.39
N GLY A 186 10.67 41.82 5.62
CA GLY A 186 9.92 43.08 5.68
C GLY A 186 9.42 43.41 7.09
N THR A 187 8.56 44.42 7.21
CA THR A 187 8.01 44.94 8.47
C THR A 187 6.51 44.70 8.67
N PHE A 188 5.81 44.16 7.67
CA PHE A 188 4.38 43.86 7.75
C PHE A 188 4.15 42.61 8.58
N THR A 189 3.20 42.69 9.50
CA THR A 189 2.82 41.58 10.36
C THR A 189 1.70 40.80 9.70
N ILE A 190 1.97 39.52 9.48
CA ILE A 190 1.00 38.53 9.02
C ILE A 190 0.80 37.59 10.21
N GLU A 191 -0.39 37.59 10.81
CA GLU A 191 -0.70 36.70 11.92
C GLU A 191 -0.63 35.24 11.45
N GLY A 192 -0.10 34.37 12.31
CA GLY A 192 0.19 32.98 11.97
C GLY A 192 1.39 32.78 11.05
N SER A 193 2.07 33.85 10.58
CA SER A 193 3.39 33.72 9.97
C SER A 193 4.41 33.27 10.99
N VAL A 194 5.20 32.27 10.61
CA VAL A 194 6.35 31.79 11.38
C VAL A 194 7.53 32.74 11.30
N ASP A 195 7.54 33.67 10.33
CA ASP A 195 8.59 34.65 10.10
C ASP A 195 8.12 36.04 10.56
N ILE A 196 8.28 36.33 11.85
CA ILE A 196 7.87 37.60 12.47
C ILE A 196 8.97 38.66 12.23
N PRO A 197 8.63 39.87 11.74
CA PRO A 197 9.60 40.95 11.61
C PRO A 197 10.39 41.25 12.90
N GLY A 198 11.71 41.00 12.88
CA GLY A 198 12.64 41.41 13.93
C GLY A 198 12.86 40.42 15.09
N ASP A 199 12.46 39.16 14.96
CA ASP A 199 12.60 38.16 16.04
C ASP A 199 14.01 37.53 16.14
N GLY A 200 14.83 37.64 15.09
CA GLY A 200 16.22 37.16 15.07
C GLY A 200 16.39 35.64 15.10
N ASN A 201 15.31 34.86 14.97
CA ASN A 201 15.34 33.41 14.98
C ASN A 201 15.19 32.85 13.55
N PRO A 202 16.00 31.87 13.13
CA PRO A 202 15.78 31.15 11.87
C PRO A 202 14.57 30.21 12.01
N ASN A 203 13.42 30.65 11.51
CA ASN A 203 12.18 29.87 11.49
C ASN A 203 11.97 29.16 10.13
N PRO A 204 11.04 28.18 10.01
CA PRO A 204 10.78 27.49 8.75
C PRO A 204 10.22 28.47 7.70
N ALA A 205 10.78 28.46 6.50
CA ALA A 205 10.50 29.49 5.51
C ALA A 205 9.14 29.39 4.78
N GLU A 206 8.59 30.54 4.37
CA GLU A 206 7.40 30.65 3.52
C GLU A 206 7.79 30.66 2.03
N SER A 207 7.51 29.56 1.32
CA SER A 207 7.84 29.37 -0.11
C SER A 207 6.72 29.86 -1.04
N PHE A 208 7.10 30.66 -2.05
CA PHE A 208 6.22 31.20 -3.09
C PHE A 208 6.41 30.49 -4.44
N GLY A 209 7.26 29.47 -4.51
CA GLY A 209 7.48 28.65 -5.69
C GLY A 209 8.94 28.23 -5.85
N HIS A 210 9.13 27.02 -6.39
CA HIS A 210 10.44 26.39 -6.52
C HIS A 210 11.14 26.72 -7.83
N LEU A 211 12.46 26.91 -7.76
CA LEU A 211 13.35 27.16 -8.87
C LEU A 211 14.47 26.12 -8.88
N LEU A 212 14.76 25.57 -10.05
CA LEU A 212 15.92 24.71 -10.27
C LEU A 212 16.62 25.08 -11.58
N ALA A 213 17.92 25.23 -11.50
CA ALA A 213 18.81 25.42 -12.63
C ALA A 213 19.91 24.36 -12.59
N GLY A 214 20.06 23.61 -13.67
CA GLY A 214 21.04 22.53 -13.72
C GLY A 214 21.22 21.98 -15.12
N LEU A 215 22.13 21.01 -15.22
CA LEU A 215 22.33 20.27 -16.45
C LEU A 215 21.08 19.45 -16.78
N PRO A 216 20.72 19.31 -18.08
CA PRO A 216 19.70 18.37 -18.49
C PRO A 216 20.11 16.94 -18.10
N MET A 217 19.13 16.09 -17.77
CA MET A 217 19.42 14.67 -17.57
C MET A 217 20.10 14.09 -18.80
N THR A 218 21.15 13.32 -18.57
CA THR A 218 21.93 12.73 -19.65
C THR A 218 21.67 11.23 -19.70
N TYR A 219 21.36 10.71 -20.90
CA TYR A 219 21.33 9.27 -21.15
C TYR A 219 22.73 8.68 -20.97
N ASN A 220 22.85 7.64 -20.14
CA ASN A 220 24.10 6.95 -19.87
C ASN A 220 24.19 5.62 -20.64
N TRP A 221 23.28 4.69 -20.36
CA TRP A 221 23.19 3.39 -21.04
C TRP A 221 21.76 2.87 -21.03
N SER A 222 21.49 1.87 -21.86
CA SER A 222 20.26 1.07 -21.81
C SER A 222 20.55 -0.40 -22.02
N SER A 223 19.67 -1.26 -21.52
CA SER A 223 19.74 -2.70 -21.74
C SER A 223 18.35 -3.30 -21.88
N VAL A 224 18.25 -4.40 -22.62
CA VAL A 224 17.01 -5.13 -22.81
C VAL A 224 17.19 -6.58 -22.35
N ALA A 225 16.23 -7.08 -21.58
CA ALA A 225 16.23 -8.44 -21.07
C ALA A 225 14.90 -9.14 -21.38
N GLN A 226 14.95 -10.44 -21.58
CA GLN A 226 13.74 -11.27 -21.61
C GLN A 226 13.14 -11.26 -20.20
N TYR A 227 11.90 -10.77 -20.05
CA TYR A 227 11.29 -10.64 -18.71
C TYR A 227 11.08 -12.00 -18.05
N THR A 228 10.62 -12.99 -18.82
CA THR A 228 10.46 -14.37 -18.38
C THR A 228 10.41 -15.31 -19.58
N THR A 229 10.78 -16.58 -19.36
CA THR A 229 10.59 -17.67 -20.32
C THR A 229 9.37 -18.54 -20.01
N ASP A 230 8.60 -18.18 -18.98
CA ASP A 230 7.39 -18.91 -18.60
C ASP A 230 6.36 -18.90 -19.73
N SER A 231 5.58 -19.98 -19.82
CA SER A 231 4.57 -20.13 -20.87
C SER A 231 3.44 -19.11 -20.70
N ILE A 232 2.81 -18.75 -21.82
CA ILE A 232 1.61 -17.89 -21.86
C ILE A 232 0.39 -18.79 -21.97
N ASN A 233 -0.52 -18.71 -20.99
CA ASN A 233 -1.79 -19.42 -21.05
C ASN A 233 -2.84 -18.58 -21.79
N ARG A 234 -3.20 -18.99 -23.01
CA ARG A 234 -4.14 -18.25 -23.86
C ARG A 234 -5.57 -18.18 -23.32
N ASN A 235 -5.92 -19.05 -22.36
CA ASN A 235 -7.28 -19.08 -21.80
C ASN A 235 -7.55 -17.91 -20.83
N CYS A 236 -6.55 -17.09 -20.52
CA CYS A 236 -6.63 -16.06 -19.48
C CYS A 236 -7.05 -14.73 -20.08
N THR A 237 -8.31 -14.37 -19.80
CA THR A 237 -9.09 -13.22 -20.28
C THR A 237 -8.43 -11.83 -20.15
N TYR A 238 -7.46 -11.66 -19.26
CA TYR A 238 -6.84 -10.40 -18.83
C TYR A 238 -5.32 -10.52 -18.67
N SER A 239 -4.66 -11.43 -19.38
CA SER A 239 -3.20 -11.54 -19.30
C SER A 239 -2.52 -10.55 -20.27
N THR A 240 -2.23 -9.34 -19.79
CA THR A 240 -1.14 -8.56 -20.35
C THR A 240 0.15 -9.32 -20.08
N ASN A 241 0.75 -9.92 -21.11
CA ASN A 241 1.88 -10.83 -20.96
C ASN A 241 3.20 -10.07 -21.17
N PRO A 242 3.99 -9.75 -20.13
CA PRO A 242 5.28 -9.10 -20.31
C PRO A 242 6.23 -10.01 -21.10
N ILE A 243 6.92 -9.43 -22.07
CA ILE A 243 7.87 -10.08 -22.97
C ILE A 243 9.28 -9.56 -22.66
N LEU A 244 9.48 -8.25 -22.71
CA LEU A 244 10.78 -7.60 -22.48
C LEU A 244 10.74 -6.68 -21.28
N GLU A 245 11.82 -6.68 -20.50
CA GLU A 245 12.22 -5.60 -19.59
C GLU A 245 13.22 -4.69 -20.31
N ILE A 246 13.04 -3.38 -20.17
CA ILE A 246 13.87 -2.35 -20.80
C ILE A 246 14.35 -1.41 -19.70
N GLN A 247 15.67 -1.33 -19.56
CA GLN A 247 16.34 -0.47 -18.60
C GLN A 247 16.90 0.75 -19.32
N VAL A 248 16.59 1.94 -18.80
CA VAL A 248 17.12 3.22 -19.29
C VAL A 248 17.78 3.94 -18.13
N ASN A 249 19.11 4.01 -18.14
CA ASN A 249 19.88 4.69 -17.11
C ASN A 249 20.19 6.14 -17.52
N VAL A 250 19.95 7.06 -16.60
CA VAL A 250 20.25 8.48 -16.77
C VAL A 250 21.05 9.01 -15.59
N THR A 251 21.86 10.03 -15.84
CA THR A 251 22.59 10.81 -14.82
C THR A 251 21.95 12.18 -14.61
N ASP A 252 22.35 12.82 -13.50
CA ASP A 252 22.05 14.20 -13.09
C ASP A 252 20.74 14.42 -12.29
N ILE A 253 20.54 15.66 -11.83
CA ILE A 253 19.58 16.05 -10.78
C ILE A 253 18.12 16.00 -11.27
N ALA A 254 17.21 15.62 -10.37
CA ALA A 254 15.77 15.63 -10.58
C ALA A 254 15.23 17.05 -10.87
N GLY A 255 14.57 17.23 -12.02
CA GLY A 255 13.84 18.44 -12.40
C GLY A 255 14.03 18.85 -13.86
N CYS A 256 15.20 18.55 -14.44
CA CYS A 256 15.44 18.62 -15.89
C CYS A 256 15.28 17.25 -16.54
N ALA A 257 14.13 16.64 -16.28
CA ALA A 257 13.87 15.25 -16.59
C ALA A 257 13.78 14.99 -18.08
N ALA A 258 14.52 13.97 -18.52
CA ALA A 258 14.46 13.49 -19.89
C ALA A 258 13.07 12.92 -20.21
N ILE A 259 12.63 13.10 -21.45
CA ILE A 259 11.37 12.57 -21.96
C ILE A 259 11.66 11.41 -22.89
N VAL A 260 11.19 10.22 -22.53
CA VAL A 260 11.09 9.10 -23.45
C VAL A 260 9.78 9.25 -24.23
N SER A 261 9.85 9.24 -25.56
CA SER A 261 8.68 9.50 -26.42
C SER A 261 8.32 8.37 -27.38
N GLN A 262 9.23 7.41 -27.57
CA GLN A 262 9.02 6.33 -28.53
C GLN A 262 9.86 5.10 -28.19
N PHE A 263 9.31 3.93 -28.45
CA PHE A 263 10.03 2.67 -28.56
C PHE A 263 9.70 1.99 -29.89
N ASP A 264 10.72 1.48 -30.56
CA ASP A 264 10.61 0.70 -31.79
C ASP A 264 11.02 -0.74 -31.49
N PHE A 265 10.17 -1.67 -31.90
CA PHE A 265 10.33 -3.09 -31.65
C PHE A 265 10.20 -3.90 -32.93
N SER A 266 10.54 -5.17 -32.85
CA SER A 266 10.18 -6.19 -33.82
C SER A 266 9.60 -7.39 -33.12
N THR A 267 8.60 -8.04 -33.72
CA THR A 267 8.18 -9.40 -33.30
C THR A 267 9.22 -10.46 -33.68
N SER A 268 10.26 -10.08 -34.43
CA SER A 268 11.42 -10.93 -34.69
C SER A 268 12.33 -10.88 -33.47
N GLY A 269 12.15 -11.80 -32.52
CA GLY A 269 13.01 -11.92 -31.33
C GLY A 269 14.30 -12.70 -31.59
N ASP A 270 14.81 -13.39 -30.57
CA ASP A 270 16.02 -14.21 -30.66
C ASP A 270 15.82 -15.25 -31.76
N ALA A 271 16.83 -15.55 -32.57
CA ALA A 271 16.75 -16.40 -33.78
C ALA A 271 15.41 -16.37 -34.62
N GLY A 272 14.68 -15.22 -34.63
CA GLY A 272 13.51 -14.95 -35.47
C GLY A 272 12.12 -15.36 -34.95
N TYR A 273 11.87 -15.55 -33.65
CA TYR A 273 10.69 -16.38 -33.25
C TYR A 273 9.58 -15.78 -32.36
N SER A 274 8.84 -14.78 -32.88
CA SER A 274 7.38 -14.83 -32.75
C SER A 274 6.77 -15.57 -33.94
N GLN A 275 6.10 -16.68 -33.69
CA GLN A 275 5.38 -17.43 -34.71
C GLN A 275 3.96 -16.86 -34.87
N ASN A 276 3.51 -16.70 -36.12
CA ASN A 276 2.21 -16.16 -36.51
C ASN A 276 1.73 -14.95 -35.65
N PRO A 277 2.48 -13.83 -35.59
CA PRO A 277 2.14 -12.68 -34.74
C PRO A 277 0.71 -12.17 -34.96
N LEU A 278 0.23 -12.14 -36.21
CA LEU A 278 -1.13 -11.70 -36.56
C LEU A 278 -2.25 -12.56 -35.95
N THR A 279 -1.96 -13.82 -35.64
CA THR A 279 -2.91 -14.75 -34.99
C THR A 279 -2.74 -14.73 -33.48
N ASN A 280 -1.49 -14.63 -33.01
CA ASN A 280 -1.15 -14.85 -31.60
C ASN A 280 -1.09 -13.57 -30.76
N ILE A 281 -1.10 -12.38 -31.38
CA ILE A 281 -0.97 -11.11 -30.68
C ILE A 281 -2.03 -10.12 -31.17
N THR A 282 -2.94 -9.70 -30.30
CA THR A 282 -3.92 -8.67 -30.65
C THR A 282 -3.34 -7.26 -30.50
N SER A 283 -2.46 -7.05 -29.53
CA SER A 283 -1.82 -5.75 -29.28
C SER A 283 -0.51 -5.91 -28.51
N ALA A 284 0.36 -4.93 -28.67
CA ALA A 284 1.57 -4.73 -27.90
C ALA A 284 1.48 -3.41 -27.11
N SER A 285 1.81 -3.45 -25.82
CA SER A 285 1.76 -2.28 -24.94
C SER A 285 3.07 -2.11 -24.20
N VAL A 286 3.53 -0.87 -24.06
CA VAL A 286 4.65 -0.51 -23.18
C VAL A 286 4.11 0.04 -21.87
N TYR A 287 4.63 -0.43 -20.75
CA TYR A 287 4.34 0.09 -19.41
C TYR A 287 5.60 0.64 -18.75
N TYR A 288 5.44 1.64 -17.88
CA TYR A 288 6.51 2.28 -17.12
C TYR A 288 6.32 2.06 -15.62
N THR A 289 7.40 1.79 -14.89
CA THR A 289 7.34 1.47 -13.45
C THR A 289 8.26 2.32 -12.58
N GLY A 290 8.85 3.37 -13.14
CA GLY A 290 9.77 4.22 -12.40
C GLY A 290 11.14 3.57 -12.25
N GLN A 291 11.77 3.76 -11.10
CA GLN A 291 13.05 3.15 -10.75
C GLN A 291 12.89 1.83 -9.95
N THR A 292 11.66 1.34 -9.78
CA THR A 292 11.39 0.04 -9.17
C THR A 292 11.38 -1.02 -10.27
N GLN A 293 12.22 -2.06 -10.13
CA GLN A 293 12.20 -3.21 -11.03
C GLN A 293 10.97 -4.10 -10.74
N GLY A 294 10.39 -4.70 -11.78
CA GLY A 294 9.15 -5.48 -11.74
C GLY A 294 8.07 -4.93 -12.68
N PHE A 295 7.32 -5.82 -13.33
CA PHE A 295 6.25 -5.46 -14.26
C PHE A 295 4.95 -5.10 -13.52
N THR A 296 4.32 -3.98 -13.91
CA THR A 296 2.95 -3.61 -13.51
C THR A 296 2.21 -2.95 -14.66
N THR A 297 0.88 -2.94 -14.63
CA THR A 297 0.04 -2.29 -15.65
C THR A 297 -0.43 -0.88 -15.26
N ASN A 298 0.07 -0.32 -14.14
CA ASN A 298 -0.46 0.90 -13.53
C ASN A 298 -0.18 2.18 -14.35
N SER A 299 0.90 2.21 -15.14
CA SER A 299 1.29 3.36 -15.95
C SER A 299 1.59 2.94 -17.38
N LEU A 300 0.54 2.95 -18.21
CA LEU A 300 0.65 2.73 -19.66
C LEU A 300 1.45 3.86 -20.31
N PHE A 301 2.44 3.49 -21.13
CA PHE A 301 3.19 4.41 -21.98
C PHE A 301 2.50 4.58 -23.34
N GLY A 302 2.08 3.48 -23.96
CA GLY A 302 1.41 3.45 -25.27
C GLY A 302 1.10 2.03 -25.73
N THR A 303 0.31 1.93 -26.80
CA THR A 303 -0.18 0.66 -27.36
C THR A 303 -0.10 0.68 -28.89
N PHE A 304 0.25 -0.46 -29.49
CA PHE A 304 0.17 -0.75 -30.92
C PHE A 304 -0.71 -1.99 -31.15
N ASN A 305 -1.61 -1.93 -32.13
CA ASN A 305 -2.51 -3.05 -32.43
C ASN A 305 -1.91 -3.97 -33.51
N THR A 306 -2.12 -5.28 -33.38
CA THR A 306 -1.73 -6.30 -34.37
C THR A 306 -0.25 -6.21 -34.82
N PRO A 307 0.72 -6.29 -33.88
CA PRO A 307 2.14 -6.23 -34.24
C PRO A 307 2.55 -7.42 -35.14
N ASN A 308 3.32 -7.13 -36.19
CA ASN A 308 3.84 -8.14 -37.11
C ASN A 308 5.09 -7.60 -37.84
N GLY A 309 6.27 -8.12 -37.51
CA GLY A 309 7.54 -7.54 -37.93
C GLY A 309 7.87 -6.31 -37.10
N ALA A 310 8.43 -5.27 -37.73
CA ALA A 310 8.76 -4.01 -37.05
C ALA A 310 7.50 -3.20 -36.71
N PHE A 311 7.44 -2.64 -35.50
CA PHE A 311 6.35 -1.78 -35.05
C PHE A 311 6.83 -0.72 -34.05
N THR A 312 6.11 0.39 -33.99
CA THR A 312 6.46 1.55 -33.15
C THR A 312 5.36 1.82 -32.14
N ILE A 313 5.74 2.01 -30.88
CA ILE A 313 4.86 2.47 -29.81
C ILE A 313 5.32 3.87 -29.39
N THR A 314 4.47 4.86 -29.61
CA THR A 314 4.69 6.25 -29.17
C THR A 314 4.00 6.52 -27.85
N GLY A 315 4.61 7.36 -27.03
CA GLY A 315 4.08 7.80 -25.74
C GLY A 315 4.77 9.08 -25.30
N SER A 316 4.60 9.45 -24.03
CA SER A 316 5.39 10.53 -23.43
C SER A 316 5.57 10.23 -21.95
N LYS A 317 6.81 9.96 -21.53
CA LYS A 317 7.14 9.72 -20.13
C LYS A 317 8.35 10.53 -19.71
N GLN A 318 8.11 11.43 -18.78
CA GLN A 318 9.14 12.20 -18.09
C GLN A 318 9.80 11.35 -16.99
N LEU A 319 11.13 11.27 -17.01
CA LEU A 319 11.94 10.54 -16.03
C LEU A 319 12.20 11.42 -14.79
N SER A 320 11.20 11.56 -13.90
CA SER A 320 11.20 12.60 -12.85
C SER A 320 11.90 12.23 -11.53
N LEU A 321 12.23 10.96 -11.33
CA LEU A 321 12.82 10.43 -10.08
C LEU A 321 14.33 10.72 -9.87
N GLY A 322 14.98 11.45 -10.78
CA GLY A 322 16.42 11.78 -10.70
C GLY A 322 17.35 10.72 -11.30
N THR A 323 18.64 10.80 -10.97
CA THR A 323 19.65 9.83 -11.43
C THR A 323 19.24 8.40 -11.07
N GLY A 324 19.40 7.48 -12.01
CA GLY A 324 19.15 6.06 -11.77
C GLY A 324 18.65 5.33 -13.02
N THR A 325 18.31 4.07 -12.81
CA THR A 325 17.76 3.19 -13.85
C THR A 325 16.24 3.22 -13.81
N TYR A 326 15.64 3.56 -14.94
CA TYR A 326 14.20 3.52 -15.15
C TYR A 326 13.79 2.27 -15.91
N TYR A 327 12.65 1.69 -15.54
CA TYR A 327 12.17 0.43 -16.08
C TYR A 327 10.90 0.62 -16.92
N PHE A 328 10.97 0.12 -18.14
CA PHE A 328 9.85 -0.05 -19.05
C PHE A 328 9.67 -1.53 -19.40
N TYR A 329 8.47 -1.93 -19.80
CA TYR A 329 8.19 -3.31 -20.19
C TYR A 329 7.34 -3.37 -21.43
N LEU A 330 7.76 -4.16 -22.42
CA LEU A 330 6.93 -4.54 -23.55
C LEU A 330 6.07 -5.74 -23.14
N SER A 331 4.78 -5.67 -23.44
CA SER A 331 3.85 -6.76 -23.19
C SER A 331 2.97 -7.04 -24.41
N TYR A 332 2.53 -8.28 -24.55
CA TYR A 332 1.59 -8.71 -25.58
C TYR A 332 0.25 -9.10 -24.96
N ASN A 333 -0.84 -8.71 -25.62
CA ASN A 333 -2.15 -9.29 -25.38
C ASN A 333 -2.33 -10.50 -26.31
N VAL A 334 -2.54 -11.67 -25.72
CA VAL A 334 -2.60 -12.96 -26.42
C VAL A 334 -4.04 -13.47 -26.38
N PRO A 335 -4.74 -13.57 -27.53
CA PRO A 335 -6.13 -13.98 -27.55
C PRO A 335 -6.29 -15.48 -27.30
N ASN A 336 -7.46 -15.91 -26.84
CA ASN A 336 -7.79 -17.34 -26.66
C ASN A 336 -7.73 -18.15 -27.97
N THR A 337 -7.78 -17.49 -29.12
CA THR A 337 -7.61 -18.08 -30.45
C THR A 337 -6.14 -18.31 -30.84
N ALA A 338 -5.17 -17.84 -30.05
CA ALA A 338 -3.75 -18.01 -30.35
C ALA A 338 -3.37 -19.49 -30.45
N ASN A 339 -2.47 -19.84 -31.35
CA ASN A 339 -2.10 -21.23 -31.63
C ASN A 339 -1.28 -21.82 -30.47
N ILE A 340 -1.69 -23.01 -29.99
CA ILE A 340 -0.97 -23.72 -28.93
C ILE A 340 0.38 -24.22 -29.47
N ASN A 341 1.39 -24.22 -28.61
CA ASN A 341 2.77 -24.63 -28.85
C ASN A 341 3.62 -23.68 -29.69
N GLU A 342 3.03 -22.59 -30.20
CA GLU A 342 3.78 -21.52 -30.84
C GLU A 342 4.49 -20.64 -29.81
N ARG A 343 5.54 -19.94 -30.24
CA ARG A 343 6.36 -19.08 -29.39
C ARG A 343 6.15 -17.61 -29.72
N LEU A 344 6.18 -16.78 -28.67
CA LEU A 344 6.17 -15.33 -28.74
C LEU A 344 7.47 -14.77 -28.16
N ASP A 345 7.98 -13.76 -28.82
CA ASP A 345 9.24 -13.10 -28.50
C ASP A 345 9.30 -11.70 -29.15
N ALA A 346 10.25 -10.87 -28.72
CA ALA A 346 10.45 -9.54 -29.28
C ALA A 346 11.91 -9.11 -29.23
N SER A 347 12.29 -8.22 -30.15
CA SER A 347 13.53 -7.45 -30.06
C SER A 347 13.20 -5.97 -29.98
N MET A 348 14.05 -5.19 -29.33
CA MET A 348 13.99 -3.73 -29.40
C MET A 348 14.97 -3.23 -30.48
N ILE A 349 14.50 -2.33 -31.33
CA ILE A 349 15.29 -1.74 -32.44
C ILE A 349 15.89 -0.41 -32.01
N SER A 350 15.06 0.47 -31.43
CA SER A 350 15.45 1.80 -30.95
C SER A 350 14.49 2.34 -29.90
N PHE A 351 14.88 3.43 -29.25
CA PHE A 351 13.96 4.32 -28.55
C PHE A 351 14.37 5.77 -28.72
N VAL A 352 13.46 6.70 -28.41
CA VAL A 352 13.73 8.15 -28.46
C VAL A 352 13.67 8.71 -27.05
N ILE A 353 14.76 9.37 -26.65
CA ILE A 353 14.89 10.13 -25.40
C ILE A 353 15.37 11.55 -25.72
N ASP A 354 14.62 12.55 -25.26
CA ASP A 354 14.85 13.98 -25.56
C ASP A 354 15.04 14.26 -27.06
N GLY A 355 14.18 13.64 -27.87
CA GLY A 355 14.22 13.76 -29.34
C GLY A 355 15.42 13.06 -30.01
N SER A 356 16.32 12.45 -29.24
CA SER A 356 17.47 11.69 -29.76
C SER A 356 17.14 10.20 -29.85
N THR A 357 17.28 9.62 -31.04
CA THR A 357 17.16 8.17 -31.25
C THR A 357 18.39 7.45 -30.71
N LYS A 358 18.18 6.42 -29.90
CA LYS A 358 19.20 5.50 -29.37
C LYS A 358 19.06 4.13 -30.03
N LEU A 359 20.21 3.57 -30.41
CA LEU A 359 20.34 2.31 -31.16
C LEU A 359 21.33 1.34 -30.49
N ASP A 360 21.95 1.77 -29.39
CA ASP A 360 23.13 1.17 -28.77
C ASP A 360 22.83 0.50 -27.42
N MET A 361 21.59 0.06 -27.21
CA MET A 361 21.24 -0.72 -26.02
C MET A 361 22.02 -2.02 -25.97
N LEU A 362 22.38 -2.43 -24.75
CA LEU A 362 22.91 -3.77 -24.50
C LEU A 362 21.79 -4.80 -24.72
N THR A 363 22.15 -5.92 -25.37
CA THR A 363 21.25 -7.07 -25.62
C THR A 363 19.90 -6.70 -26.25
N PRO A 364 19.84 -5.94 -27.36
CA PRO A 364 18.58 -5.49 -28.00
C PRO A 364 17.65 -6.66 -28.40
N ASN A 365 18.26 -7.84 -28.61
CA ASN A 365 17.58 -9.09 -28.86
C ASN A 365 18.00 -10.12 -27.78
N PRO A 366 17.40 -10.07 -26.59
CA PRO A 366 17.78 -10.97 -25.50
C PRO A 366 17.36 -12.41 -25.80
N ALA A 367 18.16 -13.38 -25.35
CA ALA A 367 17.84 -14.79 -25.55
C ALA A 367 16.60 -15.23 -24.76
N GLY A 368 15.76 -16.06 -25.37
CA GLY A 368 14.57 -16.63 -24.74
C GLY A 368 13.33 -16.53 -25.62
N THR A 369 12.24 -17.17 -25.20
CA THR A 369 10.90 -17.04 -25.80
C THR A 369 9.85 -17.48 -24.81
N ARG A 370 8.59 -17.13 -25.05
CA ARG A 370 7.46 -17.66 -24.27
C ARG A 370 6.58 -18.55 -25.14
N LYS A 371 6.37 -19.80 -24.69
CA LYS A 371 5.50 -20.77 -25.40
C LYS A 371 4.04 -20.53 -25.05
N ILE A 372 3.14 -20.56 -26.03
CA ILE A 372 1.69 -20.51 -25.82
C ILE A 372 1.20 -21.91 -25.43
N ILE A 373 0.46 -21.98 -24.33
CA ILE A 373 -0.13 -23.21 -23.81
C ILE A 373 -1.64 -23.07 -23.63
N ASP A 374 -2.28 -24.23 -23.50
CA ASP A 374 -3.68 -24.36 -23.12
C ASP A 374 -3.73 -24.99 -21.72
N ALA A 375 -4.11 -24.20 -20.71
CA ALA A 375 -4.22 -24.63 -19.34
C ALA A 375 -5.39 -23.92 -18.63
N ASN A 376 -5.80 -24.41 -17.45
CA ASN A 376 -6.74 -23.67 -16.62
C ASN A 376 -6.09 -22.37 -16.11
N CYS A 377 -6.79 -21.25 -16.22
CA CYS A 377 -6.28 -19.98 -15.70
C CYS A 377 -6.22 -19.99 -14.19
N PRO A 378 -5.14 -19.45 -13.60
CA PRO A 378 -5.09 -19.24 -12.17
C PRO A 378 -6.31 -18.46 -11.75
N GLN A 379 -7.03 -18.99 -10.76
CA GLN A 379 -8.18 -18.30 -10.20
C GLN A 379 -7.69 -17.27 -9.18
N PRO A 380 -8.08 -15.99 -9.30
CA PRO A 380 -7.73 -14.97 -8.31
C PRO A 380 -8.45 -15.29 -7.00
N ASP A 381 -7.99 -14.75 -5.88
CA ASP A 381 -8.74 -14.86 -4.63
C ASP A 381 -9.93 -13.87 -4.59
N LEU A 382 -10.85 -13.99 -5.54
CA LEU A 382 -12.04 -13.16 -5.69
C LEU A 382 -13.36 -13.94 -5.45
N PRO A 383 -14.44 -13.26 -5.03
CA PRO A 383 -15.76 -13.86 -4.81
C PRO A 383 -16.34 -14.64 -5.98
N ASN A 384 -17.23 -15.58 -5.67
CA ASN A 384 -17.85 -16.51 -6.62
C ASN A 384 -16.81 -17.32 -7.42
N PRO A 385 -15.85 -17.96 -6.73
CA PRO A 385 -14.83 -18.73 -7.41
C PRO A 385 -15.48 -19.85 -8.25
N PRO A 386 -15.12 -20.03 -9.53
CA PRO A 386 -15.66 -21.13 -10.32
C PRO A 386 -15.16 -22.47 -9.75
N ALA A 387 -16.00 -23.50 -9.86
CA ALA A 387 -15.63 -24.84 -9.44
C ALA A 387 -14.48 -25.38 -10.30
N ASN A 388 -13.49 -26.00 -9.66
CA ASN A 388 -12.32 -26.62 -10.26
C ASN A 388 -12.25 -28.08 -9.80
N LEU A 389 -13.17 -28.88 -10.32
CA LEU A 389 -13.32 -30.29 -9.95
C LEU A 389 -12.14 -31.11 -10.48
N GLN A 390 -11.41 -31.75 -9.57
CA GLN A 390 -10.29 -32.63 -9.88
C GLN A 390 -10.46 -33.97 -9.18
N THR A 391 -9.96 -35.03 -9.81
CA THR A 391 -9.86 -36.34 -9.15
C THR A 391 -8.64 -36.36 -8.24
N VAL A 392 -8.84 -36.72 -6.97
CA VAL A 392 -7.79 -37.16 -6.04
C VAL A 392 -7.88 -38.67 -5.91
N THR A 393 -6.75 -39.36 -6.09
CA THR A 393 -6.76 -40.83 -6.17
C THR A 393 -6.86 -41.47 -4.79
N ALA A 394 -7.37 -42.70 -4.75
CA ALA A 394 -7.33 -43.55 -3.56
C ALA A 394 -5.92 -43.61 -2.98
N GLY A 395 -5.84 -43.68 -1.64
CA GLY A 395 -4.59 -43.65 -0.91
C GLY A 395 -4.03 -42.25 -0.65
N SER A 396 -4.53 -41.19 -1.30
CA SER A 396 -4.15 -39.79 -1.00
C SER A 396 -4.44 -39.43 0.46
N LEU A 397 -3.65 -38.52 1.02
CA LEU A 397 -3.76 -38.11 2.42
C LEU A 397 -4.52 -36.79 2.55
N VAL A 398 -5.39 -36.69 3.53
CA VAL A 398 -6.21 -35.52 3.85
C VAL A 398 -5.82 -34.99 5.23
N ILE A 399 -5.41 -33.72 5.30
CA ILE A 399 -5.31 -32.96 6.55
C ILE A 399 -6.62 -32.17 6.68
N PRO A 400 -7.55 -32.61 7.54
CA PRO A 400 -8.82 -31.93 7.74
C PRO A 400 -8.61 -30.60 8.47
N MET A 401 -9.48 -29.62 8.19
CA MET A 401 -9.42 -28.29 8.82
C MET A 401 -10.70 -27.96 9.60
N ASP A 402 -11.59 -28.92 9.82
CA ASP A 402 -12.74 -28.79 10.72
C ASP A 402 -12.36 -29.09 12.19
N ASN A 403 -13.24 -28.66 13.09
CA ASN A 403 -13.05 -28.78 14.53
C ASN A 403 -13.20 -30.23 15.00
N ALA A 404 -14.07 -31.02 14.37
CA ALA A 404 -14.36 -32.38 14.80
C ALA A 404 -13.16 -33.32 14.62
N HIS A 405 -12.44 -33.18 13.51
CA HIS A 405 -11.27 -34.02 13.22
C HIS A 405 -9.98 -33.51 13.87
N GLN A 406 -9.79 -32.19 14.04
CA GLN A 406 -8.54 -31.61 14.57
C GLN A 406 -8.55 -31.30 16.07
N ASN A 407 -9.54 -31.77 16.85
CA ASN A 407 -9.61 -31.60 18.30
C ASN A 407 -8.79 -32.64 19.11
N LEU A 408 -7.87 -33.36 18.49
CA LEU A 408 -7.16 -34.49 19.12
C LEU A 408 -6.10 -34.09 20.14
N PHE A 409 -5.71 -32.82 20.18
CA PHE A 409 -4.77 -32.30 21.17
C PHE A 409 -5.55 -31.88 22.43
N ASN A 410 -5.39 -32.65 23.51
CA ASN A 410 -6.22 -32.53 24.72
C ASN A 410 -6.33 -31.09 25.24
N GLY A 411 -7.57 -30.62 25.43
CA GLY A 411 -7.88 -29.27 25.91
C GLY A 411 -7.97 -28.19 24.82
N TYR A 412 -7.77 -28.53 23.54
CA TYR A 412 -7.80 -27.59 22.43
C TYR A 412 -8.91 -27.96 21.44
N PRO A 413 -9.84 -27.05 21.10
CA PRO A 413 -10.95 -27.36 20.21
C PRO A 413 -10.53 -27.46 18.73
N PHE A 414 -9.31 -27.03 18.38
CA PHE A 414 -8.72 -27.18 17.06
C PHE A 414 -7.18 -27.15 17.15
N ASN A 415 -6.50 -27.97 16.36
CA ASN A 415 -5.04 -28.05 16.34
C ASN A 415 -4.42 -27.19 15.22
N ILE A 416 -4.06 -25.94 15.52
CA ILE A 416 -3.43 -25.02 14.56
C ILE A 416 -2.08 -25.49 13.99
N LYS A 417 -1.49 -26.54 14.58
CA LYS A 417 -0.26 -27.16 14.07
C LYS A 417 -0.50 -27.86 12.72
N ALA A 418 -1.76 -28.07 12.33
CA ALA A 418 -2.11 -28.48 10.96
C ALA A 418 -1.53 -27.53 9.89
N TYR A 419 -1.54 -26.21 10.14
CA TYR A 419 -0.93 -25.22 9.24
C TYR A 419 0.60 -25.39 9.16
N GLY A 420 1.27 -25.67 10.28
CA GLY A 420 2.70 -25.96 10.28
C GLY A 420 3.06 -27.25 9.56
N LEU A 421 2.20 -28.27 9.60
CA LEU A 421 2.41 -29.48 8.81
C LEU A 421 2.32 -29.18 7.31
N VAL A 422 1.32 -28.41 6.88
CA VAL A 422 1.19 -27.96 5.48
C VAL A 422 2.42 -27.15 5.06
N ASN A 423 2.86 -26.19 5.88
CA ASN A 423 4.07 -25.42 5.61
C ASN A 423 5.30 -26.33 5.53
N ALA A 424 5.47 -27.30 6.44
CA ALA A 424 6.60 -28.23 6.43
C ALA A 424 6.64 -29.10 5.17
N LEU A 425 5.48 -29.53 4.65
CA LEU A 425 5.36 -30.23 3.38
C LEU A 425 5.83 -29.33 2.22
N LEU A 426 5.35 -28.09 2.17
CA LEU A 426 5.72 -27.13 1.14
C LEU A 426 7.21 -26.76 1.18
N MET A 427 7.80 -26.61 2.37
CA MET A 427 9.25 -26.38 2.53
C MET A 427 10.12 -27.54 2.03
N ASN A 428 9.53 -28.73 1.81
CA ASN A 428 10.17 -29.89 1.20
C ASN A 428 9.70 -30.13 -0.25
N ASP A 429 9.13 -29.11 -0.90
CA ASP A 429 8.60 -29.14 -2.28
C ASP A 429 7.52 -30.20 -2.53
N ILE A 430 6.81 -30.63 -1.49
CA ILE A 430 5.70 -31.58 -1.64
C ILE A 430 4.45 -30.78 -1.97
N PRO A 431 3.86 -30.93 -3.17
CA PRO A 431 2.66 -30.20 -3.54
C PRO A 431 1.46 -30.58 -2.68
N VAL A 432 0.65 -29.59 -2.31
CA VAL A 432 -0.55 -29.77 -1.49
C VAL A 432 -1.74 -29.13 -2.18
N LYS A 433 -2.80 -29.89 -2.41
CA LYS A 433 -4.08 -29.39 -2.96
C LYS A 433 -4.92 -28.81 -1.83
N TRP A 434 -5.34 -27.56 -1.92
CA TRP A 434 -6.28 -26.93 -0.97
C TRP A 434 -7.70 -27.08 -1.50
N VAL A 435 -8.50 -27.91 -0.83
CA VAL A 435 -9.87 -28.24 -1.18
C VAL A 435 -10.82 -27.24 -0.52
N ILE A 436 -11.57 -26.50 -1.34
CA ILE A 436 -12.64 -25.60 -0.89
C ILE A 436 -13.75 -25.68 -1.93
N LYS A 437 -14.96 -26.02 -1.50
CA LYS A 437 -16.11 -26.10 -2.40
C LYS A 437 -16.64 -24.72 -2.76
N SER A 438 -16.63 -24.39 -4.05
CA SER A 438 -17.24 -23.19 -4.59
C SER A 438 -18.73 -23.10 -4.27
N GLY A 439 -19.19 -21.92 -3.84
CA GLY A 439 -20.60 -21.64 -3.54
C GLY A 439 -21.14 -22.36 -2.29
N LYS A 440 -20.29 -22.92 -1.42
CA LYS A 440 -20.75 -23.53 -0.18
C LYS A 440 -21.36 -22.50 0.77
N ALA A 441 -22.34 -22.92 1.57
CA ALA A 441 -22.83 -22.13 2.70
C ALA A 441 -21.80 -22.12 3.85
N LYS A 442 -21.92 -21.17 4.79
CA LYS A 442 -21.07 -21.12 6.00
C LYS A 442 -21.19 -22.45 6.76
N ASP A 443 -20.06 -23.01 7.16
CA ASP A 443 -19.94 -24.32 7.83
C ASP A 443 -20.44 -25.52 6.99
N GLY A 444 -20.70 -25.31 5.70
CA GLY A 444 -21.04 -26.34 4.74
C GLY A 444 -19.88 -27.30 4.47
N ILE A 445 -20.24 -28.52 4.03
CA ILE A 445 -19.30 -29.57 3.64
C ILE A 445 -18.54 -29.15 2.38
N ASP A 446 -17.21 -29.29 2.42
CA ASP A 446 -16.36 -29.15 1.24
C ASP A 446 -16.40 -30.41 0.38
N PHE A 447 -16.23 -31.58 1.01
CA PHE A 447 -16.48 -32.88 0.40
C PHE A 447 -16.67 -33.98 1.46
N SER A 448 -17.24 -35.10 1.07
CA SER A 448 -17.37 -36.31 1.89
C SER A 448 -16.64 -37.46 1.22
N ALA A 449 -16.00 -38.33 2.00
CA ALA A 449 -15.29 -39.49 1.48
C ALA A 449 -15.19 -40.61 2.51
N ILE A 450 -15.01 -41.85 2.05
CA ILE A 450 -14.63 -42.95 2.95
C ILE A 450 -13.13 -42.83 3.25
N ALA A 451 -12.77 -42.57 4.50
CA ALA A 451 -11.37 -42.35 4.88
C ALA A 451 -11.04 -42.93 6.26
N ALA A 452 -9.83 -43.48 6.40
CA ALA A 452 -9.27 -43.95 7.69
C ALA A 452 -8.36 -42.89 8.29
N ARG A 453 -8.42 -42.66 9.60
CA ARG A 453 -7.40 -41.83 10.26
C ARG A 453 -6.12 -42.65 10.38
N ILE A 454 -5.00 -42.14 9.90
CA ILE A 454 -3.69 -42.79 9.96
C ILE A 454 -2.73 -42.09 10.93
N TYR A 455 -2.92 -40.79 11.18
CA TYR A 455 -2.18 -40.03 12.21
C TYR A 455 -3.14 -39.21 13.08
N PRO A 456 -2.81 -38.98 14.36
CA PRO A 456 -1.68 -39.55 15.10
C PRO A 456 -1.96 -40.98 15.61
N SER A 457 -3.18 -41.47 15.42
CA SER A 457 -3.60 -42.81 15.80
C SER A 457 -4.59 -43.37 14.79
N PHE A 458 -4.53 -44.68 14.61
CA PHE A 458 -5.37 -45.37 13.65
C PHE A 458 -6.85 -45.35 14.07
N VAL A 459 -7.73 -45.02 13.13
CA VAL A 459 -9.18 -45.24 13.19
C VAL A 459 -9.61 -45.84 11.86
N ALA A 460 -10.39 -46.92 11.92
CA ALA A 460 -10.87 -47.62 10.73
C ALA A 460 -11.64 -46.70 9.78
N ALA A 461 -11.60 -47.02 8.49
CA ALA A 461 -12.24 -46.21 7.46
C ALA A 461 -13.76 -46.11 7.69
N ALA A 462 -14.28 -44.90 7.63
CA ALA A 462 -15.71 -44.61 7.66
C ALA A 462 -16.00 -43.41 6.76
N LEU A 463 -17.29 -43.14 6.50
CA LEU A 463 -17.69 -41.90 5.84
C LEU A 463 -17.31 -40.71 6.73
N GLN A 464 -16.49 -39.81 6.21
CA GLN A 464 -16.08 -38.57 6.86
C GLN A 464 -16.58 -37.40 6.02
N ASP A 465 -17.09 -36.37 6.68
CA ASP A 465 -17.40 -35.11 6.04
C ASP A 465 -16.36 -34.06 6.43
N PHE A 466 -15.66 -33.50 5.45
CA PHE A 466 -14.65 -32.47 5.68
C PHE A 466 -15.26 -31.08 5.51
N ARG A 467 -15.07 -30.20 6.51
CA ARG A 467 -15.57 -28.82 6.55
C ARG A 467 -14.42 -27.84 6.76
N ALA A 468 -14.70 -26.56 6.54
CA ALA A 468 -13.74 -25.48 6.73
C ALA A 468 -12.41 -25.72 5.99
N SER A 469 -12.51 -26.32 4.80
CA SER A 469 -11.45 -26.80 3.91
C SER A 469 -10.76 -28.10 4.31
N ALA A 470 -9.98 -28.63 3.39
CA ALA A 470 -8.98 -29.65 3.68
C ALA A 470 -7.75 -29.47 2.80
N PHE A 471 -6.62 -29.97 3.27
CA PHE A 471 -5.41 -30.07 2.45
C PHE A 471 -5.17 -31.52 2.04
N VAL A 472 -4.97 -31.76 0.75
CA VAL A 472 -4.78 -33.09 0.19
C VAL A 472 -3.39 -33.25 -0.39
N ILE A 473 -2.68 -34.28 0.06
CA ILE A 473 -1.42 -34.74 -0.51
C ILE A 473 -1.76 -35.90 -1.45
N ASP A 474 -1.51 -35.70 -2.73
CA ASP A 474 -1.77 -36.72 -3.75
C ASP A 474 -0.95 -37.99 -3.49
N SER A 475 -1.54 -39.15 -3.73
CA SER A 475 -0.93 -40.46 -3.46
C SER A 475 0.48 -40.62 -4.05
N VAL A 476 0.73 -39.96 -5.20
CA VAL A 476 2.04 -39.98 -5.86
C VAL A 476 3.17 -39.43 -4.99
N TRP A 477 2.90 -38.51 -4.05
CA TRP A 477 3.92 -37.86 -3.19
C TRP A 477 4.11 -38.51 -1.82
N ILE A 478 3.29 -39.51 -1.47
CA ILE A 478 3.32 -40.13 -0.15
C ILE A 478 4.68 -40.79 0.13
N ASN A 479 5.17 -41.57 -0.84
CA ASN A 479 6.42 -42.33 -0.74
C ASN A 479 7.41 -41.99 -1.86
N LYS A 480 7.24 -40.83 -2.52
CA LYS A 480 8.12 -40.35 -3.56
C LYS A 480 8.49 -38.89 -3.27
N PRO A 481 9.77 -38.55 -3.11
CA PRO A 481 10.18 -37.16 -2.95
C PRO A 481 10.06 -36.40 -4.27
N PHE A 482 9.96 -35.07 -4.20
CA PHE A 482 9.87 -34.21 -5.38
C PHE A 482 11.15 -34.25 -6.23
N TYR A 483 12.30 -34.29 -5.57
CA TYR A 483 13.63 -34.40 -6.17
C TYR A 483 14.48 -35.43 -5.41
N THR A 484 15.54 -35.90 -6.06
CA THR A 484 16.47 -36.88 -5.48
C THR A 484 17.12 -36.31 -4.20
N GLY A 485 16.95 -37.01 -3.08
CA GLY A 485 17.47 -36.58 -1.77
C GLY A 485 16.50 -35.74 -0.93
N GLY A 486 15.35 -35.34 -1.49
CA GLY A 486 14.27 -34.72 -0.72
C GLY A 486 13.52 -35.71 0.18
N GLN A 487 12.66 -35.19 1.06
CA GLN A 487 11.79 -36.01 1.91
C GLN A 487 10.48 -36.39 1.20
N THR A 488 9.91 -37.54 1.56
CA THR A 488 8.54 -37.91 1.17
C THR A 488 7.52 -37.32 2.14
N ALA A 489 6.23 -37.28 1.75
CA ALA A 489 5.19 -36.80 2.65
C ALA A 489 5.10 -37.64 3.94
N THR A 490 5.26 -38.97 3.84
CA THR A 490 5.29 -39.86 5.01
C THR A 490 6.39 -39.47 6.00
N GLN A 491 7.59 -39.15 5.51
CA GLN A 491 8.72 -38.76 6.36
C GLN A 491 8.45 -37.44 7.09
N VAL A 492 7.95 -36.43 6.37
CA VAL A 492 7.58 -35.13 6.93
C VAL A 492 6.46 -35.27 7.98
N ILE A 493 5.39 -36.00 7.67
CA ILE A 493 4.26 -36.22 8.59
C ILE A 493 4.72 -36.97 9.84
N THR A 494 5.57 -37.99 9.69
CA THR A 494 6.11 -38.77 10.81
C THR A 494 6.95 -37.90 11.74
N ALA A 495 7.83 -37.05 11.19
CA ALA A 495 8.61 -36.10 11.99
C ALA A 495 7.72 -35.09 12.74
N PHE A 496 6.53 -34.80 12.19
CA PHE A 496 5.56 -33.89 12.78
C PHE A 496 4.59 -34.57 13.77
N ALA A 497 4.61 -35.90 13.90
CA ALA A 497 3.61 -36.69 14.63
C ALA A 497 3.47 -36.31 16.11
N GLN A 498 4.55 -35.83 16.75
CA GLN A 498 4.54 -35.33 18.13
C GLN A 498 3.48 -34.24 18.38
N TRP A 499 3.10 -33.51 17.34
CA TRP A 499 2.13 -32.41 17.39
C TRP A 499 0.68 -32.86 17.22
N LYS A 500 0.43 -34.17 17.06
CA LYS A 500 -0.90 -34.80 17.00
C LYS A 500 -1.84 -34.20 15.95
N VAL A 501 -1.31 -33.80 14.80
CA VAL A 501 -2.14 -33.38 13.66
C VAL A 501 -2.86 -34.59 13.09
N ALA A 502 -4.19 -34.50 12.94
CA ALA A 502 -4.97 -35.54 12.33
C ALA A 502 -4.66 -35.63 10.82
N VAL A 503 -4.45 -36.83 10.31
CA VAL A 503 -4.29 -37.09 8.87
C VAL A 503 -5.08 -38.35 8.53
N TYR A 504 -5.91 -38.23 7.50
CA TYR A 504 -6.77 -39.29 6.99
C TYR A 504 -6.25 -39.78 5.64
N GLN A 505 -6.53 -41.04 5.32
CA GLN A 505 -6.22 -41.64 4.02
C GLN A 505 -7.52 -42.02 3.32
N LEU A 506 -7.67 -41.59 2.06
CA LEU A 506 -8.84 -41.90 1.24
C LEU A 506 -8.85 -43.38 0.84
N SER A 507 -10.01 -44.02 0.93
CA SER A 507 -10.19 -45.41 0.47
C SER A 507 -10.46 -45.51 -1.04
N ASN A 508 -11.04 -44.46 -1.64
CA ASN A 508 -11.46 -44.44 -3.04
C ASN A 508 -10.90 -43.20 -3.77
N ASN A 509 -11.00 -43.20 -5.11
CA ASN A 509 -10.85 -41.98 -5.88
C ASN A 509 -12.03 -41.05 -5.57
N GLU A 510 -11.75 -39.78 -5.32
CA GLU A 510 -12.77 -38.78 -5.03
C GLU A 510 -12.65 -37.60 -6.00
N VAL A 511 -13.79 -37.05 -6.42
CA VAL A 511 -13.82 -35.80 -7.20
C VAL A 511 -14.09 -34.66 -6.22
N VAL A 512 -13.12 -33.75 -6.11
CA VAL A 512 -13.13 -32.65 -5.14
C VAL A 512 -12.87 -31.32 -5.82
N ASP A 513 -13.37 -30.24 -5.24
CA ASP A 513 -13.18 -28.89 -5.74
C ASP A 513 -11.86 -28.29 -5.22
N ILE A 514 -10.90 -28.08 -6.12
CA ILE A 514 -9.56 -27.62 -5.76
C ILE A 514 -9.45 -26.11 -5.96
N ARG A 515 -9.36 -25.38 -4.84
CA ARG A 515 -9.12 -23.94 -4.89
C ARG A 515 -7.71 -23.62 -5.37
N TYR A 516 -6.71 -24.23 -4.74
CA TYR A 516 -5.30 -24.03 -5.06
C TYR A 516 -4.53 -25.34 -5.09
N THR A 517 -3.54 -25.45 -5.98
CA THR A 517 -2.44 -26.41 -5.80
C THR A 517 -1.23 -25.63 -5.30
N LEU A 518 -0.97 -25.74 -4.00
CA LEU A 518 0.15 -25.10 -3.33
C LEU A 518 1.43 -25.85 -3.68
N ASN A 519 2.40 -25.15 -4.27
CA ASN A 519 3.67 -25.72 -4.72
C ASN A 519 4.85 -24.76 -4.55
N ALA A 520 4.64 -23.64 -3.86
CA ALA A 520 5.66 -22.67 -3.53
C ALA A 520 6.06 -22.82 -2.06
N ARG A 521 7.35 -22.63 -1.77
CA ARG A 521 7.86 -22.54 -0.40
C ARG A 521 7.48 -21.16 0.16
N PRO A 522 6.62 -21.07 1.19
CA PRO A 522 6.30 -19.78 1.76
C PRO A 522 7.54 -19.15 2.40
N LYS A 523 7.71 -17.85 2.28
CA LYS A 523 8.66 -17.07 3.09
C LYS A 523 7.96 -15.82 3.58
N ILE A 524 7.93 -15.67 4.91
CA ILE A 524 7.06 -14.71 5.57
C ILE A 524 7.91 -13.56 6.17
N ALA A 525 7.60 -12.33 5.81
CA ALA A 525 8.11 -11.15 6.51
C ALA A 525 7.08 -10.69 7.56
N VAL A 526 7.52 -10.57 8.81
CA VAL A 526 6.70 -10.00 9.89
C VAL A 526 7.29 -8.65 10.26
N PHE A 527 6.56 -7.57 10.04
CA PHE A 527 7.08 -6.23 10.27
C PHE A 527 7.18 -5.89 11.76
N ASN A 528 8.28 -5.25 12.14
CA ASN A 528 8.61 -4.89 13.52
C ASN A 528 8.58 -3.39 13.81
N ASN A 529 8.13 -2.57 12.84
CA ASN A 529 8.10 -1.11 12.92
C ASN A 529 7.33 -0.62 14.15
N GLY A 530 6.21 -1.27 14.46
CA GLY A 530 5.38 -0.95 15.62
C GLY A 530 5.83 -1.56 16.94
N GLY A 531 6.92 -2.34 16.97
CA GLY A 531 7.36 -3.09 18.17
C GLY A 531 6.40 -4.20 18.62
N ASN A 532 5.41 -4.55 17.79
CA ASN A 532 4.33 -5.48 18.09
C ASN A 532 4.37 -6.76 17.22
N GLN A 533 5.49 -7.04 16.55
CA GLN A 533 5.69 -8.25 15.74
C GLN A 533 5.43 -9.53 16.53
N ILE A 534 5.63 -9.51 17.85
CA ILE A 534 5.41 -10.64 18.75
C ILE A 534 3.98 -11.19 18.68
N LEU A 535 3.02 -10.34 18.29
CA LEU A 535 1.63 -10.71 18.10
C LEU A 535 1.45 -11.74 16.97
N GLN A 536 2.23 -11.63 15.90
CA GLN A 536 2.17 -12.52 14.74
C GLN A 536 3.20 -13.64 14.84
N THR A 537 4.42 -13.37 15.36
CA THR A 537 5.44 -14.43 15.50
C THR A 537 5.03 -15.51 16.49
N THR A 538 4.39 -15.16 17.62
CA THR A 538 3.90 -16.15 18.60
C THR A 538 2.86 -17.08 17.99
N LEU A 539 2.02 -16.56 17.10
CA LEU A 539 1.02 -17.33 16.37
C LEU A 539 1.70 -18.31 15.41
N LEU A 540 2.66 -17.84 14.61
CA LEU A 540 3.44 -18.69 13.69
C LEU A 540 4.20 -19.79 14.45
N ASP A 541 4.86 -19.45 15.56
CA ASP A 541 5.58 -20.41 16.42
C ASP A 541 4.66 -21.47 17.03
N SER A 542 3.43 -21.06 17.40
CA SER A 542 2.40 -21.95 17.94
C SER A 542 1.86 -22.91 16.88
N ALA A 543 1.75 -22.44 15.63
CA ALA A 543 1.42 -23.24 14.46
C ALA A 543 2.61 -24.10 13.97
N LYS A 544 3.84 -23.87 14.47
CA LYS A 544 5.10 -24.50 14.03
C LYS A 544 5.55 -24.10 12.62
N ILE A 545 5.30 -22.85 12.26
CA ILE A 545 5.84 -22.18 11.07
C ILE A 545 7.07 -21.39 11.52
N THR A 546 8.25 -21.73 11.01
CA THR A 546 9.55 -21.18 11.48
C THR A 546 10.32 -20.41 10.40
N ASN A 547 9.87 -20.49 9.15
CA ASN A 547 10.40 -19.82 7.96
C ASN A 547 9.86 -18.37 7.81
N TYR A 548 9.85 -17.63 8.92
CA TYR A 548 9.52 -16.21 8.93
C TYR A 548 10.72 -15.37 9.40
N VAL A 549 10.73 -14.09 9.01
CA VAL A 549 11.75 -13.12 9.41
C VAL A 549 11.05 -11.90 9.99
N ALA A 550 11.39 -11.55 11.24
CA ALA A 550 10.99 -10.27 11.80
C ALA A 550 11.93 -9.17 11.28
N ILE A 551 11.39 -8.20 10.53
CA ILE A 551 12.19 -7.20 9.81
C ILE A 551 11.52 -5.83 9.86
N SER A 552 12.29 -4.76 9.75
CA SER A 552 11.71 -3.43 9.53
C SER A 552 11.25 -3.31 8.08
N THR A 553 10.07 -2.75 7.83
CA THR A 553 9.56 -2.46 6.50
C THR A 553 10.52 -1.58 5.68
N GLY A 554 11.30 -0.70 6.32
CA GLY A 554 12.30 0.12 5.62
C GLY A 554 13.49 -0.67 5.05
N LEU A 555 13.67 -1.92 5.48
CA LEU A 555 14.70 -2.85 4.98
C LEU A 555 14.10 -3.97 4.12
N PHE A 556 12.80 -3.92 3.86
CA PHE A 556 12.09 -4.94 3.10
C PHE A 556 12.29 -4.75 1.60
N THR A 557 12.92 -5.74 0.96
CA THR A 557 13.23 -5.74 -0.48
C THR A 557 12.21 -6.54 -1.31
N GLY A 558 11.18 -7.10 -0.67
CA GLY A 558 10.08 -7.80 -1.35
C GLY A 558 10.50 -9.10 -2.02
N LEU A 559 10.14 -9.27 -3.30
CA LEU A 559 10.41 -10.49 -4.06
C LEU A 559 11.91 -10.76 -4.29
N ALA A 560 12.77 -9.74 -4.20
CA ALA A 560 14.23 -9.91 -4.35
C ALA A 560 14.81 -10.89 -3.32
N ASP A 561 14.20 -10.97 -2.13
CA ASP A 561 14.55 -11.93 -1.08
C ASP A 561 13.63 -13.16 -1.06
N CYS A 562 12.86 -13.38 -2.12
CA CYS A 562 11.88 -14.46 -2.26
C CYS A 562 10.76 -14.49 -1.21
N TYR A 563 10.40 -13.35 -0.62
CA TYR A 563 9.22 -13.29 0.25
C TYR A 563 7.94 -13.56 -0.56
N THR A 564 7.03 -14.35 -0.01
CA THR A 564 5.71 -14.62 -0.64
C THR A 564 4.59 -13.90 0.11
N PHE A 565 4.81 -13.60 1.38
CA PHE A 565 3.84 -12.96 2.25
C PHE A 565 4.54 -11.99 3.20
N CYS A 566 3.93 -10.83 3.43
CA CYS A 566 4.35 -9.94 4.50
C CYS A 566 3.16 -9.52 5.36
N SER A 567 3.40 -9.15 6.62
CA SER A 567 2.34 -8.68 7.50
C SER A 567 2.79 -7.59 8.47
N GLU A 568 1.89 -6.65 8.74
CA GLU A 568 2.03 -5.64 9.80
C GLU A 568 0.96 -5.88 10.87
N ALA A 569 1.37 -5.87 12.15
CA ALA A 569 0.51 -6.17 13.27
C ALA A 569 -0.10 -4.94 13.95
N HIS A 570 0.72 -3.93 14.21
CA HIS A 570 0.32 -2.74 14.98
C HIS A 570 1.43 -1.69 14.92
N TRP A 571 1.60 -1.06 13.77
CA TRP A 571 2.41 0.14 13.62
C TRP A 571 1.49 1.31 13.33
N ALA A 572 1.70 2.44 14.01
CA ALA A 572 0.97 3.68 13.79
C ALA A 572 1.82 4.62 12.92
N GLY A 573 1.97 4.24 11.65
CA GLY A 573 2.67 5.05 10.65
C GLY A 573 1.85 6.29 10.27
N THR A 574 2.54 7.29 9.73
CA THR A 574 1.97 8.57 9.31
C THR A 574 2.26 8.81 7.83
N ILE A 575 1.65 9.85 7.26
CA ILE A 575 1.92 10.23 5.87
C ILE A 575 3.42 10.52 5.58
N ALA A 576 4.19 10.91 6.61
CA ALA A 576 5.63 11.11 6.49
C ALA A 576 6.38 9.80 6.19
N ASP A 577 5.78 8.65 6.50
CA ASP A 577 6.35 7.32 6.30
C ASP A 577 6.00 6.71 4.93
N THR A 578 5.49 7.51 3.99
CA THR A 578 5.03 7.04 2.66
C THR A 578 6.11 6.28 1.89
N THR A 579 7.39 6.61 2.06
CA THR A 579 8.50 5.86 1.44
C THR A 579 8.62 4.43 1.96
N ILE A 580 8.30 4.22 3.25
CA ILE A 580 8.33 2.90 3.89
C ILE A 580 7.12 2.08 3.44
N THR A 581 5.91 2.64 3.53
CA THR A 581 4.67 1.94 3.13
C THR A 581 4.63 1.65 1.63
N LYS A 582 5.28 2.48 0.79
CA LYS A 582 5.46 2.21 -0.65
C LYS A 582 6.20 0.90 -0.94
N SER A 583 7.16 0.47 -0.12
CA SER A 583 7.84 -0.83 -0.35
C SER A 583 6.86 -2.02 -0.31
N VAL A 584 5.85 -1.95 0.56
CA VAL A 584 4.80 -2.97 0.67
C VAL A 584 3.87 -2.88 -0.54
N ARG A 585 3.53 -1.66 -0.98
CA ARG A 585 2.76 -1.45 -2.20
C ARG A 585 3.46 -2.06 -3.41
N ASP A 586 4.73 -1.75 -3.59
CA ASP A 586 5.53 -2.25 -4.70
C ASP A 586 5.59 -3.79 -4.66
N PHE A 587 5.78 -4.39 -3.48
CA PHE A 587 5.72 -5.84 -3.28
C PHE A 587 4.36 -6.46 -3.66
N VAL A 588 3.24 -5.84 -3.28
CA VAL A 588 1.91 -6.30 -3.65
C VAL A 588 1.67 -6.16 -5.15
N ASP A 589 2.08 -5.04 -5.77
CA ASP A 589 1.90 -4.77 -7.19
C ASP A 589 2.66 -5.78 -8.08
N ILE A 590 3.77 -6.34 -7.59
CA ILE A 590 4.54 -7.39 -8.29
C ILE A 590 4.10 -8.82 -7.92
N GLY A 591 3.03 -8.98 -7.15
CA GLY A 591 2.42 -10.29 -6.88
C GLY A 591 2.65 -10.88 -5.49
N GLY A 592 3.27 -10.14 -4.58
CA GLY A 592 3.32 -10.50 -3.16
C GLY A 592 1.95 -10.40 -2.47
N ASN A 593 1.76 -11.15 -1.38
CA ASN A 593 0.55 -11.05 -0.56
C ASN A 593 0.84 -10.28 0.75
N PHE A 594 -0.09 -9.43 1.17
CA PHE A 594 0.05 -8.60 2.37
C PHE A 594 -1.12 -8.78 3.31
N LEU A 595 -0.85 -8.77 4.62
CA LEU A 595 -1.88 -8.64 5.65
C LEU A 595 -1.57 -7.48 6.59
N ALA A 596 -2.53 -6.55 6.72
CA ALA A 596 -2.50 -5.54 7.78
C ALA A 596 -3.47 -5.92 8.90
N GLN A 597 -3.04 -5.66 10.13
CA GLN A 597 -3.82 -5.97 11.32
C GLN A 597 -3.82 -4.76 12.26
N CYS A 598 -4.91 -4.56 13.00
CA CYS A 598 -5.07 -3.45 13.96
C CYS A 598 -4.55 -2.10 13.39
N LYS A 599 -3.59 -1.42 14.05
CA LYS A 599 -3.04 -0.13 13.61
C LYS A 599 -2.41 -0.19 12.21
N GLY A 600 -1.97 -1.36 11.78
CA GLY A 600 -1.51 -1.58 10.41
C GLY A 600 -2.58 -1.23 9.38
N ILE A 601 -3.86 -1.46 9.67
CA ILE A 601 -4.95 -1.12 8.74
C ILE A 601 -4.97 0.40 8.49
N ASP A 602 -5.01 1.20 9.55
CA ASP A 602 -4.99 2.66 9.43
C ASP A 602 -3.71 3.17 8.76
N THR A 603 -2.57 2.54 9.04
CA THR A 603 -1.30 2.91 8.40
C THR A 603 -1.30 2.71 6.89
N TYR A 604 -1.68 1.51 6.44
CA TYR A 604 -1.60 1.15 5.02
C TYR A 604 -2.84 1.57 4.22
N GLU A 605 -3.96 1.85 4.88
CA GLU A 605 -5.16 2.35 4.23
C GLU A 605 -5.28 3.87 4.27
N ASN A 606 -4.88 4.57 5.33
CA ASN A 606 -5.04 6.02 5.43
C ASN A 606 -3.74 6.82 5.34
N ASN A 607 -2.58 6.20 5.60
CA ASN A 607 -1.30 6.91 5.76
C ASN A 607 -0.26 6.53 4.68
N GLN A 608 -0.69 6.05 3.51
CA GLN A 608 0.18 5.63 2.39
C GLN A 608 0.14 6.61 1.20
N GLY A 609 0.28 7.91 1.46
CA GLY A 609 0.25 8.94 0.42
C GLY A 609 -1.14 9.02 -0.24
N THR A 610 -1.17 8.95 -1.57
CA THR A 610 -2.40 8.94 -2.38
C THR A 610 -2.91 7.53 -2.69
N TYR A 611 -2.31 6.50 -2.10
CA TYR A 611 -2.64 5.10 -2.39
C TYR A 611 -3.44 4.48 -1.24
N HIS A 612 -4.38 3.63 -1.61
CA HIS A 612 -5.22 2.84 -0.72
C HIS A 612 -5.26 1.40 -1.24
N PHE A 613 -5.44 0.41 -0.37
CA PHE A 613 -5.53 -0.98 -0.80
C PHE A 613 -6.97 -1.45 -0.96
N HIS A 614 -7.91 -1.02 -0.12
CA HIS A 614 -9.31 -1.50 -0.16
C HIS A 614 -10.29 -0.45 -0.69
N THR A 615 -9.93 0.83 -0.64
CA THR A 615 -10.85 1.95 -0.89
C THR A 615 -10.30 2.96 -1.90
N THR A 616 -11.12 3.93 -2.29
CA THR A 616 -10.69 5.07 -3.11
C THR A 616 -10.33 6.32 -2.29
N ASN A 617 -10.66 6.35 -1.00
CA ASN A 617 -10.48 7.54 -0.15
C ASN A 617 -10.20 7.22 1.34
N GLY A 618 -9.70 6.02 1.63
CA GLY A 618 -9.41 5.57 2.99
C GLY A 618 -10.63 5.10 3.79
N VAL A 619 -10.41 4.86 5.08
CA VAL A 619 -11.37 4.27 6.03
C VAL A 619 -11.50 5.10 7.30
N THR A 620 -12.66 5.03 7.94
CA THR A 620 -12.91 5.55 9.29
C THR A 620 -12.93 4.40 10.28
N ILE A 621 -12.08 4.46 11.32
CA ILE A 621 -12.05 3.46 12.39
C ILE A 621 -13.23 3.68 13.34
N LEU A 622 -14.00 2.62 13.60
CA LEU A 622 -15.23 2.68 14.40
C LEU A 622 -15.03 2.15 15.82
N ASN A 623 -14.38 0.98 15.97
CA ASN A 623 -14.22 0.26 17.25
C ASN A 623 -15.53 -0.05 18.01
N ASN A 624 -16.64 -0.18 17.30
CA ASN A 624 -17.94 -0.47 17.91
C ASN A 624 -18.11 -1.97 18.16
N VAL A 625 -18.99 -2.36 19.08
CA VAL A 625 -19.36 -3.78 19.26
C VAL A 625 -20.29 -4.19 18.13
N ILE A 626 -19.88 -5.21 17.38
CA ILE A 626 -20.66 -5.76 16.25
C ILE A 626 -21.04 -7.21 16.50
N ALA A 627 -22.20 -7.61 15.97
CA ALA A 627 -22.51 -9.01 15.75
C ALA A 627 -21.99 -9.39 14.35
N ASN A 628 -21.24 -10.49 14.26
CA ASN A 628 -20.57 -10.88 13.02
C ASN A 628 -21.56 -11.49 12.00
N ALA A 629 -21.52 -11.01 10.75
CA ALA A 629 -22.04 -11.67 9.57
C ALA A 629 -20.89 -12.15 8.67
N TYR A 630 -21.06 -13.29 8.00
CA TYR A 630 -20.01 -13.96 7.24
C TYR A 630 -20.35 -13.99 5.75
N TYR A 631 -19.37 -13.61 4.92
CA TYR A 631 -19.48 -13.53 3.47
C TYR A 631 -18.28 -14.21 2.80
N ASN A 632 -18.41 -14.61 1.54
CA ASN A 632 -17.32 -15.18 0.76
C ASN A 632 -16.63 -16.37 1.48
N VAL A 633 -17.46 -17.26 2.04
CA VAL A 633 -17.07 -18.39 2.90
C VAL A 633 -16.39 -19.54 2.13
N ASP A 634 -16.38 -19.44 0.81
CA ASP A 634 -15.71 -20.30 -0.16
C ASP A 634 -14.36 -19.72 -0.63
N LEU A 635 -13.90 -18.60 -0.05
CA LEU A 635 -12.55 -18.06 -0.26
C LEU A 635 -11.57 -18.53 0.80
N ALA A 636 -10.29 -18.65 0.44
CA ALA A 636 -9.27 -19.24 1.29
C ALA A 636 -9.10 -18.50 2.61
N PHE A 637 -9.14 -17.17 2.60
CA PHE A 637 -9.03 -16.34 3.80
C PHE A 637 -10.07 -16.69 4.88
N ASN A 638 -11.28 -17.10 4.46
CA ASN A 638 -12.44 -17.33 5.34
C ASN A 638 -12.65 -18.82 5.73
N GLN A 639 -11.62 -19.66 5.61
CA GLN A 639 -11.71 -21.09 5.95
C GLN A 639 -11.58 -21.33 7.46
N PHE A 640 -12.73 -21.30 8.15
CA PHE A 640 -12.90 -21.75 9.53
C PHE A 640 -14.34 -22.22 9.83
N GLU A 641 -14.46 -23.07 10.86
CA GLU A 641 -15.74 -23.63 11.30
C GLU A 641 -16.25 -22.91 12.56
N GLY A 642 -17.50 -22.46 12.52
CA GLY A 642 -18.13 -21.68 13.59
C GLY A 642 -17.79 -20.18 13.54
N SER A 643 -17.94 -19.50 14.68
CA SER A 643 -17.82 -18.04 14.75
C SER A 643 -16.40 -17.56 15.06
N VAL A 644 -16.11 -16.30 14.70
CA VAL A 644 -14.94 -15.54 15.15
C VAL A 644 -15.33 -14.66 16.34
N ILE A 645 -14.40 -14.39 17.23
CA ILE A 645 -14.59 -13.46 18.36
C ILE A 645 -14.98 -12.07 17.85
N ALA A 646 -16.09 -11.53 18.36
CA ALA A 646 -16.43 -10.13 18.15
C ALA A 646 -15.57 -9.26 19.07
N ASN A 647 -14.97 -8.20 18.52
CA ASN A 647 -14.20 -7.21 19.27
C ASN A 647 -13.10 -7.81 20.15
N PRO A 648 -12.08 -8.43 19.53
CA PRO A 648 -11.01 -9.10 20.27
C PRO A 648 -10.22 -8.16 21.19
N GLY A 649 -10.29 -6.83 20.98
CA GLY A 649 -9.45 -5.82 21.60
C GLY A 649 -8.36 -5.30 20.65
N GLY A 650 -7.68 -4.23 21.06
CA GLY A 650 -6.77 -3.46 20.22
C GLY A 650 -7.34 -2.11 19.81
N SER A 651 -6.55 -1.35 19.05
CA SER A 651 -6.85 0.03 18.70
C SER A 651 -7.76 0.19 17.46
N GLU A 652 -7.80 -0.80 16.55
CA GLU A 652 -8.58 -0.74 15.29
C GLU A 652 -9.23 -2.09 15.06
N GLN A 653 -10.47 -2.25 15.53
CA GLN A 653 -11.19 -3.51 15.56
C GLN A 653 -12.18 -3.64 14.40
N ASN A 654 -12.76 -2.53 13.96
CA ASN A 654 -13.60 -2.47 12.76
C ASN A 654 -13.61 -1.06 12.17
N TRP A 655 -13.95 -0.98 10.89
CA TRP A 655 -13.86 0.24 10.11
C TRP A 655 -14.96 0.32 9.05
N THR A 656 -15.14 1.51 8.49
CA THR A 656 -16.05 1.77 7.36
C THR A 656 -15.41 2.74 6.38
N LEU A 657 -16.06 3.03 5.25
CA LEU A 657 -15.56 3.99 4.26
C LEU A 657 -15.41 5.40 4.86
N ASN A 658 -14.31 6.08 4.56
CA ASN A 658 -14.14 7.52 4.80
C ASN A 658 -14.60 8.33 3.58
N GLY A 659 -15.87 8.21 3.23
CA GLY A 659 -16.36 8.62 1.90
C GLY A 659 -15.75 7.76 0.79
N GLY A 660 -15.96 8.15 -0.47
CA GLY A 660 -15.51 7.37 -1.63
C GLY A 660 -16.24 6.03 -1.78
N THR A 661 -15.53 5.02 -2.27
CA THR A 661 -16.05 3.67 -2.57
C THR A 661 -15.01 2.61 -2.24
N TRP A 662 -15.46 1.38 -1.97
CA TRP A 662 -14.59 0.20 -2.07
C TRP A 662 -14.08 0.06 -3.51
N ILE A 663 -12.84 -0.42 -3.68
CA ILE A 663 -12.35 -0.74 -5.04
C ILE A 663 -13.09 -1.96 -5.60
N PRO A 664 -13.21 -2.12 -6.92
CA PRO A 664 -13.99 -3.22 -7.51
C PRO A 664 -13.54 -4.63 -7.12
N SER A 665 -12.27 -4.80 -6.75
CA SER A 665 -11.69 -6.08 -6.35
C SER A 665 -11.69 -6.32 -4.84
N PHE A 666 -12.24 -5.39 -4.04
CA PHE A 666 -12.46 -5.59 -2.62
C PHE A 666 -13.65 -6.52 -2.39
N TYR A 667 -13.56 -7.32 -1.32
CA TYR A 667 -14.65 -8.14 -0.84
C TYR A 667 -14.66 -8.24 0.70
N PRO A 668 -15.83 -8.04 1.34
CA PRO A 668 -15.97 -8.24 2.77
C PRO A 668 -15.91 -9.73 3.11
N THR A 669 -15.38 -10.09 4.27
CA THR A 669 -15.45 -11.49 4.76
C THR A 669 -16.21 -11.58 6.07
N ILE A 670 -15.95 -10.67 7.01
CA ILE A 670 -16.71 -10.53 8.24
C ILE A 670 -17.09 -9.06 8.40
N THR A 671 -18.39 -8.80 8.61
CA THR A 671 -18.96 -7.46 8.78
C THR A 671 -19.91 -7.44 9.97
N SER A 672 -20.42 -6.26 10.31
CA SER A 672 -21.61 -6.17 11.16
C SER A 672 -22.81 -6.81 10.47
N SER A 673 -23.60 -7.58 11.22
CA SER A 673 -24.85 -8.17 10.75
C SER A 673 -25.93 -7.14 10.43
N THR A 674 -25.75 -5.90 10.86
CA THR A 674 -26.68 -4.78 10.62
C THR A 674 -26.20 -3.82 9.54
N ASN A 675 -24.93 -3.89 9.14
CA ASN A 675 -24.35 -3.02 8.13
C ASN A 675 -23.13 -3.70 7.47
N ILE A 676 -23.25 -4.02 6.19
CA ILE A 676 -22.20 -4.67 5.41
C ILE A 676 -20.95 -3.80 5.22
N ASP A 677 -21.08 -2.47 5.32
CA ASP A 677 -19.94 -1.54 5.21
C ASP A 677 -19.20 -1.33 6.54
N ASN A 678 -19.67 -1.94 7.63
CA ASN A 678 -18.92 -2.00 8.89
C ASN A 678 -18.09 -3.29 8.89
N ILE A 679 -16.85 -3.17 8.46
CA ILE A 679 -15.94 -4.27 8.16
C ILE A 679 -15.12 -4.64 9.41
N PHE A 680 -15.03 -5.94 9.67
CA PHE A 680 -14.12 -6.53 10.67
C PHE A 680 -12.93 -7.23 9.99
N THR A 681 -13.20 -7.93 8.90
CA THR A 681 -12.18 -8.50 8.02
C THR A 681 -12.59 -8.37 6.55
N GLY A 682 -11.61 -8.13 5.69
CA GLY A 682 -11.83 -7.98 4.25
C GLY A 682 -10.59 -8.38 3.46
N GLY A 683 -10.78 -8.70 2.19
CA GLY A 683 -9.71 -8.96 1.24
C GLY A 683 -9.87 -8.09 0.00
N ALA A 684 -8.77 -7.89 -0.73
CA ALA A 684 -8.78 -7.31 -2.07
C ALA A 684 -7.71 -7.99 -2.92
N HIS A 685 -7.98 -8.13 -4.23
CA HIS A 685 -7.02 -8.64 -5.21
C HIS A 685 -6.64 -7.50 -6.17
N LEU A 686 -5.38 -7.04 -6.14
CA LEU A 686 -5.01 -5.79 -6.83
C LEU A 686 -4.46 -5.99 -8.24
N ALA A 687 -4.00 -7.19 -8.57
CA ALA A 687 -3.50 -7.50 -9.89
C ALA A 687 -4.64 -7.94 -10.83
N SER A 688 -4.26 -8.28 -12.07
CA SER A 688 -5.19 -8.85 -13.06
C SER A 688 -5.95 -10.04 -12.45
N PRO A 689 -7.26 -10.21 -12.74
CA PRO A 689 -8.02 -11.37 -12.30
C PRO A 689 -7.40 -12.70 -12.69
N ASP A 690 -6.56 -12.78 -13.73
CA ASP A 690 -5.92 -14.05 -14.10
C ASP A 690 -4.52 -14.26 -13.49
N SER A 691 -4.21 -13.52 -12.42
CA SER A 691 -2.94 -13.60 -11.71
C SER A 691 -3.08 -14.28 -10.34
N ILE A 692 -1.97 -14.86 -9.89
CA ILE A 692 -1.79 -15.34 -8.53
C ILE A 692 -1.08 -14.25 -7.74
N GLY A 693 -1.43 -14.09 -6.47
CA GLY A 693 -0.80 -13.11 -5.58
C GLY A 693 -1.49 -11.75 -5.61
N SER A 694 -0.81 -10.70 -5.15
CA SER A 694 -1.36 -9.34 -5.03
C SER A 694 -2.61 -9.24 -4.15
N ASN A 695 -2.74 -10.16 -3.19
CA ASN A 695 -3.85 -10.14 -2.24
C ASN A 695 -3.49 -9.27 -1.04
N VAL A 696 -4.42 -8.40 -0.65
CA VAL A 696 -4.31 -7.59 0.57
C VAL A 696 -5.44 -7.94 1.51
N PHE A 697 -5.11 -8.42 2.69
CA PHE A 697 -6.05 -8.83 3.72
C PHE A 697 -6.00 -7.89 4.91
N TYR A 698 -7.16 -7.51 5.44
CA TYR A 698 -7.25 -6.76 6.70
C TYR A 698 -7.91 -7.57 7.80
N LEU A 699 -7.30 -7.54 8.98
CA LEU A 699 -7.77 -8.20 10.20
C LEU A 699 -7.91 -7.20 11.35
N GLY A 700 -9.15 -6.89 11.73
CA GLY A 700 -9.41 -5.97 12.84
C GLY A 700 -8.86 -6.49 14.17
N GLY A 701 -8.33 -5.63 15.02
CA GLY A 701 -7.85 -5.97 16.36
C GLY A 701 -6.63 -6.87 16.36
N HIS A 702 -6.10 -7.14 17.55
CA HIS A 702 -4.85 -7.92 17.67
C HIS A 702 -4.69 -8.71 18.97
N SER A 703 -5.68 -8.65 19.85
CA SER A 703 -5.73 -9.39 21.12
C SER A 703 -6.25 -10.82 20.91
N TYR A 704 -5.63 -11.53 19.98
CA TYR A 704 -5.96 -12.92 19.64
C TYR A 704 -5.11 -13.94 20.40
N LEU A 705 -3.94 -13.51 20.88
CA LEU A 705 -2.96 -14.38 21.50
C LEU A 705 -3.37 -14.85 22.90
N GLY A 706 -2.89 -16.04 23.27
CA GLY A 706 -2.97 -16.58 24.63
C GLY A 706 -4.24 -17.37 24.93
N ASN A 707 -5.26 -17.34 24.07
CA ASN A 707 -6.52 -18.06 24.29
C ASN A 707 -6.69 -19.25 23.32
N TRP A 708 -5.80 -20.23 23.46
CA TRP A 708 -5.75 -21.41 22.58
C TRP A 708 -6.83 -22.47 22.87
N THR A 709 -7.62 -22.28 23.92
CA THR A 709 -8.69 -23.19 24.33
C THR A 709 -10.07 -22.68 23.90
N ASN A 710 -10.17 -21.45 23.38
CA ASN A 710 -11.41 -20.86 22.91
C ASN A 710 -11.45 -20.80 21.38
N ILE A 711 -12.38 -21.53 20.78
CA ILE A 711 -12.50 -21.64 19.32
C ILE A 711 -12.74 -20.29 18.62
N LEU A 712 -13.39 -19.33 19.27
CA LEU A 712 -13.66 -18.01 18.68
C LEU A 712 -12.36 -17.24 18.40
N TYR A 713 -11.37 -17.35 19.28
CA TYR A 713 -10.05 -16.73 19.14
C TYR A 713 -9.21 -17.51 18.13
N ILE A 714 -9.28 -18.85 18.15
CA ILE A 714 -8.59 -19.70 17.19
C ILE A 714 -9.08 -19.41 15.76
N ASN A 715 -10.37 -19.19 15.56
CA ASN A 715 -10.92 -18.88 14.23
C ASN A 715 -10.39 -17.54 13.68
N ALA A 716 -10.15 -16.52 14.52
CA ALA A 716 -9.45 -15.31 14.09
C ALA A 716 -7.98 -15.59 13.72
N ILE A 717 -7.30 -16.45 14.48
CA ILE A 717 -5.93 -16.87 14.17
C ILE A 717 -5.85 -17.61 12.82
N ARG A 718 -6.87 -18.41 12.51
CA ARG A 718 -6.98 -19.14 11.25
C ARG A 718 -7.06 -18.21 10.05
N THR A 719 -7.69 -17.04 10.14
CA THR A 719 -7.72 -16.10 8.99
C THR A 719 -6.32 -15.59 8.64
N TYR A 720 -5.50 -15.26 9.65
CA TYR A 720 -4.08 -14.92 9.43
C TYR A 720 -3.30 -16.08 8.79
N LEU A 721 -3.44 -17.30 9.34
CA LEU A 721 -2.74 -18.49 8.82
C LEU A 721 -3.20 -18.86 7.40
N ASN A 722 -4.48 -18.66 7.10
CA ASN A 722 -5.03 -18.84 5.76
C ASN A 722 -4.38 -17.84 4.79
N ALA A 723 -4.33 -16.55 5.14
CA ALA A 723 -3.70 -15.50 4.32
C ALA A 723 -2.23 -15.81 4.01
N ALA A 724 -1.48 -16.31 5.00
CA ALA A 724 -0.07 -16.69 4.84
C ALA A 724 0.15 -17.88 3.87
N LEU A 725 -0.88 -18.70 3.64
CA LEU A 725 -0.85 -19.84 2.70
C LEU A 725 -1.48 -19.53 1.33
N VAL A 726 -2.18 -18.40 1.18
CA VAL A 726 -2.69 -17.98 -0.12
C VAL A 726 -1.50 -17.81 -1.07
N PRO A 727 -1.52 -18.45 -2.25
CA PRO A 727 -0.40 -18.37 -3.20
C PRO A 727 -0.06 -16.93 -3.60
N ALA A 728 1.23 -16.63 -3.67
CA ALA A 728 1.77 -15.41 -4.24
C ALA A 728 2.32 -15.67 -5.66
N HIS A 729 2.50 -14.61 -6.44
CA HIS A 729 3.29 -14.71 -7.66
C HIS A 729 4.72 -15.10 -7.30
N ARG A 730 5.34 -15.96 -8.11
CA ARG A 730 6.71 -16.38 -7.86
C ARG A 730 7.66 -15.21 -8.15
N PRO A 731 8.66 -14.94 -7.30
CA PRO A 731 9.87 -14.30 -7.77
C PRO A 731 10.43 -15.16 -8.92
N THR A 732 10.71 -14.54 -10.05
CA THR A 732 11.37 -15.19 -11.19
C THR A 732 12.86 -15.38 -10.93
#